data_AF-A0AAN8QL67-F1
#
_entry.id   AF-A0AAN8QL67-F1
#
_cell.length_a   1.000
_cell.length_b   1.000
_cell.length_c   1.000
_cell.angle_alpha   90.00
_cell.angle_beta   90.00
_cell.angle_gamma   90.00
#
_symmetry.space_group_name_H-M   'P 1'
#
loop_
_entity.id
_entity.type
_entity.pdbx_description
1 polymer ?
#
loop_
_entity_poly.entity_id
_entity_poly.type
_entity_poly.pdbx_seq_one_letter_code
_entity_poly.pdbx_strand_id
1 'polypeptide(L)'
;MVVSGSVWCWALLTCVLISFHNMLTAYAEISWPASSTTTNVWLKRMDKLPLELRANVKSAWVKVPKYIDKESTFSRAFKMETIDGKAAVPKGGEELSKYFDGVIGKVPPDAVSTVRDKKAPNLSKHFTADSKKSDSSFEVKDGTLALSNRARTKRSTAFGEYSDRSQIGGPGDAFSAEKLVEPLQGVYSPRTEYRRTGEDTRTSPRQSEPLLVTSTFPLSGDSAHNQAMGHWVGENSSVILTLTKQYDFNLGAFTESSLWRSVDYGSTYIKLNNKVGSTLACLYVCPTNKRKIMMLSDPELEQSVLISSDEGASFEKYPINFYMDGLLFHPTQENWLLASSPDNKVYSTMDFGRKWQLVSENVTPGRFFWAQTGLDREADVVHMETHIAKGRAQYVKCRAQRCTESNRQYLFPGHIDKNSLVVQDDYVFVQVTKSGQASYFVSYMRESFKRIQLPKYCLPKDMHIISTDEKQVFSAVQEWNQNDTYSLYISDSPGVYFTLSLENLRTRREPGGNLLVDLYKVEGINGIFLANKLVDHEVKTFITYNKGQTWALLQAPNTDVAGNSLHCILPFCSLHLHLDMPVNPYLPGRIFSMDSAPGIIVATGNIGTELSSTNLGMFITSDAGNSWRQIFEEELGVWFLDNGGALVAVSLVATVPIRHVWLSLDEGKKWDRHSFSLAPLFLDGVLMQPENHIITFTGHLSRVSEWQLIKIDYKAIFSRRCMDGDYQTWHLHNKGEPCVMGEKQTFMKRRPGNRCMLAQDYSRVISSEPCICRAYDFECDYGYERQADGKCSPAFWFNPNTATRSCSTSHNYLNSTGYRKVLSNNCKEGGKDVYSPRKQHCSPRPPRGLRLTTSQGELTATVGSNVTFLVYLDDGNSLWTYIQLDFGDGITFMYNLSRRGDGIKHSYREAGIFRVTAHAENSQGYDISSMFLHITSPVERVHLSAPIVAIRKKEANLTAVVWPVHHRTLTFFWWFENSSEPLITLDGSISYTFWKEGMNKVMVQVSSGCNILQDTKVIIVKDFFKSLLLSFSPALDEHNPDISEWREDVGRVLRTAISQVSGFPEERLLVSFFPGVPTTAELFILPETQLPEHGKRNKEDLVSISGILINALNEGLIQFELKADTLIIVYITQLTLAPLVYSNPIHSSSVMLMLLSVAFVGLAAFFIFKLKRKIPWIHVQAEENQEKEPEMIGTVRQNNTMSKMKLSEFPSEKELMEKELETRSRGEHGRNGERVITREFPTCTNV
;
A
#
# COMPACT_ATOMS: atom_id res chain seq x y z
N MET A 1 -70.28 8.25 44.45
CA MET A 1 -71.10 7.89 43.27
C MET A 1 -70.16 7.72 42.09
N VAL A 2 -70.32 6.83 41.10
CA VAL A 2 -71.08 5.58 40.88
C VAL A 2 -71.08 5.37 39.34
N VAL A 3 -70.54 4.23 38.87
CA VAL A 3 -70.90 3.51 37.63
C VAL A 3 -70.47 4.03 36.23
N SER A 4 -70.30 3.06 35.32
CA SER A 4 -70.05 3.07 33.87
C SER A 4 -68.65 3.50 33.39
N GLY A 5 -68.00 2.85 32.42
CA GLY A 5 -68.40 1.75 31.51
C GLY A 5 -68.86 2.31 30.15
N SER A 6 -68.15 2.15 29.03
CA SER A 6 -67.68 0.94 28.32
C SER A 6 -68.80 0.13 27.64
N VAL A 7 -68.72 -0.03 26.31
CA VAL A 7 -69.25 -1.17 25.50
C VAL A 7 -68.90 -0.97 24.01
N TRP A 8 -68.17 -1.94 23.45
CA TRP A 8 -68.17 -2.55 22.10
C TRP A 8 -68.05 -1.65 20.84
N CYS A 9 -67.27 -1.95 19.78
CA CYS A 9 -66.63 -3.17 19.24
C CYS A 9 -67.54 -4.10 18.40
N TRP A 10 -66.91 -4.90 17.51
CA TRP A 10 -67.48 -5.90 16.58
C TRP A 10 -68.32 -5.42 15.38
N ALA A 11 -67.68 -5.33 14.22
CA ALA A 11 -68.06 -6.09 13.00
C ALA A 11 -67.13 -5.78 11.80
N LEU A 12 -66.12 -6.62 11.54
CA LEU A 12 -65.47 -6.76 10.22
C LEU A 12 -64.52 -7.98 10.20
N LEU A 13 -65.10 -9.17 10.09
CA LEU A 13 -64.39 -10.42 9.83
C LEU A 13 -65.20 -11.26 8.82
N THR A 14 -64.52 -12.10 8.04
CA THR A 14 -65.03 -13.04 7.01
C THR A 14 -65.41 -12.44 5.64
N CYS A 15 -65.36 -13.30 4.60
CA CYS A 15 -65.62 -13.05 3.17
C CYS A 15 -64.75 -11.95 2.52
N VAL A 16 -63.58 -12.21 1.89
CA VAL A 16 -62.95 -13.44 1.40
C VAL A 16 -63.67 -14.12 0.20
N LEU A 17 -62.93 -14.24 -0.91
CA LEU A 17 -63.13 -15.05 -2.15
C LEU A 17 -63.99 -14.52 -3.34
N ILE A 18 -63.34 -14.55 -4.52
CA ILE A 18 -63.83 -14.82 -5.90
C ILE A 18 -64.74 -13.79 -6.62
N SER A 19 -64.15 -13.05 -7.57
CA SER A 19 -64.43 -13.07 -9.03
C SER A 19 -63.43 -12.15 -9.76
N PHE A 20 -62.61 -12.52 -10.75
CA PHE A 20 -62.78 -13.14 -12.09
C PHE A 20 -63.06 -12.16 -13.28
N HIS A 21 -61.96 -11.81 -13.98
CA HIS A 21 -61.78 -11.71 -15.45
C HIS A 21 -62.36 -10.56 -16.32
N ASN A 22 -61.65 -10.38 -17.46
CA ASN A 22 -62.04 -9.75 -18.75
C ASN A 22 -62.02 -8.20 -18.84
N MET A 23 -61.13 -7.56 -19.63
CA MET A 23 -61.01 -7.42 -21.12
C MET A 23 -61.65 -6.09 -21.61
N LEU A 24 -61.32 -5.44 -22.76
CA LEU A 24 -60.45 -5.73 -23.91
C LEU A 24 -60.12 -4.42 -24.69
N THR A 25 -58.88 -4.23 -25.20
CA THR A 25 -58.52 -3.33 -26.36
C THR A 25 -58.85 -1.80 -26.24
N ALA A 26 -58.52 -0.86 -27.14
CA ALA A 26 -58.05 -0.91 -28.54
C ALA A 26 -57.35 0.41 -29.00
N TYR A 27 -56.28 0.35 -29.84
CA TYR A 27 -55.82 1.39 -30.81
C TYR A 27 -55.48 2.80 -30.22
N ALA A 28 -55.04 3.85 -30.94
CA ALA A 28 -54.07 4.08 -32.04
C ALA A 28 -53.99 5.63 -32.25
N GLU A 29 -53.01 6.31 -32.90
CA GLU A 29 -51.58 6.11 -33.26
C GLU A 29 -51.11 7.50 -33.84
N ILE A 30 -49.95 7.61 -34.54
CA ILE A 30 -49.50 8.78 -35.36
C ILE A 30 -49.06 10.03 -34.54
N SER A 31 -47.95 10.74 -34.80
CA SER A 31 -46.70 10.46 -35.54
C SER A 31 -45.65 11.54 -35.22
N TRP A 32 -44.36 11.24 -35.38
CA TRP A 32 -43.30 12.25 -35.59
C TRP A 32 -42.58 11.95 -36.92
N PRO A 33 -42.35 12.94 -37.80
CA PRO A 33 -41.51 12.77 -38.98
C PRO A 33 -40.01 12.87 -38.61
N ALA A 34 -39.19 12.06 -39.26
CA ALA A 34 -37.73 12.06 -39.14
C ALA A 34 -37.08 11.88 -40.51
N SER A 35 -35.83 12.35 -40.67
CA SER A 35 -34.92 12.02 -41.79
C SER A 35 -33.58 12.75 -41.60
N SER A 36 -32.40 12.27 -42.00
CA SER A 36 -31.86 10.96 -42.43
C SER A 36 -30.34 11.19 -42.69
N THR A 37 -29.39 10.26 -42.89
CA THR A 37 -29.29 8.86 -43.37
C THR A 37 -28.09 8.20 -42.64
N THR A 38 -28.13 6.98 -42.07
CA THR A 38 -27.99 5.63 -42.71
C THR A 38 -26.76 5.47 -43.62
N THR A 39 -25.99 4.37 -43.62
CA THR A 39 -26.33 2.93 -43.43
C THR A 39 -25.37 2.19 -42.47
N ASN A 40 -25.70 1.11 -41.71
CA ASN A 40 -26.53 -0.10 -41.88
C ASN A 40 -25.94 -1.17 -42.84
N VAL A 41 -26.03 -2.49 -42.61
CA VAL A 41 -26.37 -3.36 -41.43
C VAL A 41 -26.02 -4.83 -41.81
N TRP A 42 -25.78 -5.74 -40.84
CA TRP A 42 -26.45 -7.05 -40.74
C TRP A 42 -25.99 -7.87 -39.53
N LEU A 43 -26.97 -8.46 -38.84
CA LEU A 43 -26.84 -9.29 -37.64
C LEU A 43 -27.96 -10.33 -37.73
N LYS A 44 -27.70 -11.61 -37.47
CA LYS A 44 -28.80 -12.60 -37.36
C LYS A 44 -28.55 -13.68 -36.31
N ARG A 45 -29.59 -13.91 -35.52
CA ARG A 45 -29.73 -14.91 -34.46
C ARG A 45 -30.74 -15.96 -34.95
N MET A 46 -30.56 -17.22 -34.58
CA MET A 46 -31.57 -18.27 -34.69
C MET A 46 -31.44 -19.23 -33.50
N ASP A 47 -32.58 -19.72 -33.01
CA ASP A 47 -32.67 -20.65 -31.89
C ASP A 47 -32.96 -22.09 -32.38
N LYS A 48 -32.93 -23.02 -31.41
CA LYS A 48 -33.52 -24.39 -31.38
C LYS A 48 -32.61 -25.58 -31.67
N LEU A 49 -32.70 -26.53 -30.74
CA LEU A 49 -32.26 -27.92 -30.82
C LEU A 49 -33.22 -28.74 -31.72
N PRO A 50 -32.76 -29.88 -32.27
CA PRO A 50 -33.46 -31.14 -32.00
C PRO A 50 -32.52 -32.34 -31.71
N LEU A 51 -33.12 -33.51 -31.49
CA LEU A 51 -32.51 -34.74 -30.95
C LEU A 51 -32.19 -35.81 -32.03
N GLU A 52 -31.24 -36.71 -31.69
CA GLU A 52 -31.07 -38.09 -32.21
C GLU A 52 -30.67 -38.27 -33.71
N LEU A 53 -30.11 -39.40 -34.19
CA LEU A 53 -29.94 -40.75 -33.61
C LEU A 53 -28.68 -41.48 -34.19
N ARG A 54 -27.95 -42.27 -33.36
CA ARG A 54 -27.11 -43.49 -33.65
C ARG A 54 -26.14 -43.56 -34.88
N ALA A 55 -25.05 -44.34 -34.87
CA ALA A 55 -24.28 -45.00 -33.80
C ALA A 55 -22.98 -45.62 -34.37
N ASN A 56 -21.95 -45.79 -33.52
CA ASN A 56 -21.20 -47.06 -33.46
C ASN A 56 -20.58 -47.23 -32.06
N VAL A 57 -20.62 -48.47 -31.53
CA VAL A 57 -20.42 -48.81 -30.11
C VAL A 57 -19.94 -50.28 -30.05
N LYS A 58 -18.76 -50.65 -29.52
CA LYS A 58 -18.38 -50.96 -28.10
C LYS A 58 -16.92 -51.52 -28.12
N SER A 59 -16.19 -51.88 -27.05
CA SER A 59 -16.47 -52.09 -25.61
C SER A 59 -15.21 -52.17 -24.72
N ALA A 60 -15.29 -51.64 -23.48
CA ALA A 60 -14.75 -52.13 -22.18
C ALA A 60 -13.21 -52.36 -22.01
N TRP A 61 -12.58 -52.28 -20.81
CA TRP A 61 -12.97 -52.47 -19.39
C TRP A 61 -12.32 -51.36 -18.47
N VAL A 62 -12.64 -51.04 -17.19
CA VAL A 62 -13.23 -51.70 -15.98
C VAL A 62 -12.19 -52.57 -15.22
N LYS A 63 -11.72 -52.37 -13.96
CA LYS A 63 -11.91 -51.48 -12.77
C LYS A 63 -10.55 -51.48 -11.94
N VAL A 64 -10.17 -50.66 -10.94
CA VAL A 64 -10.76 -50.08 -9.68
C VAL A 64 -10.99 -51.16 -8.58
N PRO A 65 -10.66 -51.04 -7.26
CA PRO A 65 -10.42 -49.85 -6.38
C PRO A 65 -9.27 -49.90 -5.28
N LYS A 66 -9.17 -48.82 -4.46
CA LYS A 66 -8.88 -48.70 -2.98
C LYS A 66 -7.58 -49.21 -2.27
N TYR A 67 -6.97 -48.28 -1.51
CA TYR A 67 -6.53 -48.32 -0.08
C TYR A 67 -6.04 -49.61 0.61
N ILE A 68 -4.92 -49.53 1.35
CA ILE A 68 -4.77 -49.94 2.78
C ILE A 68 -3.46 -49.35 3.39
N ASP A 69 -3.26 -49.55 4.70
CA ASP A 69 -2.40 -48.77 5.62
C ASP A 69 -1.22 -49.58 6.23
N LYS A 70 -0.26 -48.87 6.86
CA LYS A 70 0.77 -49.27 7.87
C LYS A 70 2.07 -50.05 7.55
N GLU A 71 3.14 -49.44 8.07
CA GLU A 71 4.24 -49.95 8.92
C GLU A 71 4.89 -51.34 8.70
N SER A 72 6.22 -51.34 8.64
CA SER A 72 7.05 -52.21 9.51
C SER A 72 8.43 -51.59 9.79
N THR A 73 9.00 -51.88 10.96
CA THR A 73 10.31 -51.40 11.44
C THR A 73 11.36 -52.51 11.39
N PHE A 74 12.66 -52.17 11.37
CA PHE A 74 13.69 -53.04 11.95
C PHE A 74 14.86 -52.25 12.57
N SER A 75 15.46 -52.83 13.61
CA SER A 75 16.55 -52.27 14.45
C SER A 75 17.95 -52.66 13.92
N ARG A 76 19.15 -52.25 14.43
CA ARG A 76 19.69 -51.72 15.73
C ARG A 76 21.13 -51.17 15.42
N ALA A 77 22.01 -50.56 16.26
CA ALA A 77 22.11 -50.26 17.71
C ALA A 77 23.17 -49.11 17.98
N PHE A 78 23.71 -49.05 19.22
CA PHE A 78 25.02 -48.53 19.72
C PHE A 78 26.12 -48.09 18.71
N LYS A 79 27.04 -47.13 18.99
CA LYS A 79 27.53 -46.53 20.27
C LYS A 79 28.16 -45.12 20.04
N MET A 80 28.69 -44.49 21.10
CA MET A 80 29.38 -43.18 21.13
C MET A 80 30.92 -43.31 20.96
N GLU A 81 31.61 -42.16 20.84
CA GLU A 81 33.07 -41.88 21.00
C GLU A 81 33.97 -41.72 19.74
N THR A 82 34.23 -40.43 19.43
CA THR A 82 35.54 -39.73 19.25
C THR A 82 36.57 -39.99 18.11
N ILE A 83 37.26 -38.88 17.79
CA ILE A 83 38.62 -38.72 17.20
C ILE A 83 38.81 -38.72 15.67
N ASP A 84 39.79 -37.90 15.26
CA ASP A 84 40.35 -37.50 13.96
C ASP A 84 40.34 -38.47 12.76
N GLY A 85 40.47 -37.92 11.54
CA GLY A 85 40.95 -38.69 10.38
C GLY A 85 40.88 -38.00 9.01
N LYS A 86 41.94 -37.28 8.61
CA LYS A 86 42.04 -36.62 7.29
C LYS A 86 42.13 -37.58 6.08
N ALA A 87 41.35 -37.24 5.04
CA ALA A 87 41.72 -37.21 3.60
C ALA A 87 41.85 -38.50 2.74
N ALA A 88 41.81 -38.28 1.41
CA ALA A 88 42.15 -39.16 0.26
C ALA A 88 41.18 -40.34 -0.03
N VAL A 89 40.50 -40.53 -1.19
CA VAL A 89 40.66 -40.11 -2.62
C VAL A 89 41.92 -40.71 -3.28
N PRO A 90 41.95 -41.28 -4.53
CA PRO A 90 40.92 -41.47 -5.59
C PRO A 90 40.89 -42.91 -6.25
N LYS A 91 40.24 -43.01 -7.44
CA LYS A 91 40.37 -44.03 -8.53
C LYS A 91 39.58 -45.36 -8.38
N GLY A 92 39.13 -46.04 -9.44
CA GLY A 92 39.15 -45.72 -10.89
C GLY A 92 38.76 -46.95 -11.78
N GLY A 93 38.56 -46.73 -13.10
CA GLY A 93 38.13 -47.75 -14.10
C GLY A 93 36.64 -47.62 -14.48
N GLU A 94 36.15 -47.72 -15.73
CA GLU A 94 36.50 -48.55 -16.91
C GLU A 94 36.16 -50.04 -16.73
N GLU A 95 35.51 -50.76 -17.65
CA GLU A 95 34.81 -50.43 -18.92
C GLU A 95 33.83 -51.59 -19.26
N LEU A 96 32.80 -51.42 -20.12
CA LEU A 96 32.52 -52.38 -21.22
C LEU A 96 31.43 -51.98 -22.25
N SER A 97 31.73 -52.38 -23.49
CA SER A 97 31.00 -52.48 -24.77
C SER A 97 29.69 -53.33 -24.80
N LYS A 98 28.82 -53.43 -25.84
CA LYS A 98 28.56 -52.79 -27.18
C LYS A 98 27.29 -53.44 -27.83
N TYR A 99 27.00 -53.07 -29.11
CA TYR A 99 26.19 -53.74 -30.18
C TYR A 99 24.67 -53.44 -30.25
N PHE A 100 23.96 -53.44 -31.41
CA PHE A 100 24.18 -53.01 -32.84
C PHE A 100 23.02 -53.60 -33.73
N ASP A 101 22.69 -53.21 -34.98
CA ASP A 101 23.00 -52.06 -35.86
C ASP A 101 21.92 -51.91 -36.99
N GLY A 102 21.86 -50.75 -37.66
CA GLY A 102 21.63 -50.65 -39.12
C GLY A 102 20.20 -50.51 -39.71
N VAL A 103 20.01 -50.08 -40.98
CA VAL A 103 20.97 -49.51 -41.97
C VAL A 103 20.26 -48.84 -43.21
N ILE A 104 20.72 -47.65 -43.67
CA ILE A 104 20.62 -46.99 -45.05
C ILE A 104 19.21 -46.74 -45.67
N GLY A 105 18.83 -45.64 -46.40
CA GLY A 105 19.44 -44.40 -46.99
C GLY A 105 18.31 -43.54 -47.68
N LYS A 106 18.43 -42.68 -48.73
CA LYS A 106 19.54 -42.07 -49.53
C LYS A 106 19.05 -40.98 -50.56
N VAL A 107 19.80 -39.87 -50.77
CA VAL A 107 19.87 -38.84 -51.90
C VAL A 107 18.69 -37.86 -52.30
N PRO A 108 18.98 -36.62 -52.84
CA PRO A 108 18.06 -35.45 -53.12
C PRO A 108 17.94 -35.10 -54.66
N PRO A 109 17.58 -33.90 -55.26
CA PRO A 109 17.89 -32.44 -55.00
C PRO A 109 16.80 -31.35 -55.44
N ASP A 110 17.24 -30.12 -55.83
CA ASP A 110 16.61 -29.01 -56.65
C ASP A 110 15.47 -28.07 -56.08
N ALA A 111 15.25 -26.79 -56.46
CA ALA A 111 16.04 -25.75 -57.20
C ALA A 111 15.44 -24.28 -57.23
N VAL A 112 16.31 -23.22 -57.21
CA VAL A 112 16.36 -21.99 -58.09
C VAL A 112 15.40 -20.72 -58.01
N SER A 113 16.02 -19.50 -58.10
CA SER A 113 15.53 -18.15 -58.62
C SER A 113 14.58 -17.25 -57.74
N THR A 114 14.36 -15.90 -57.88
CA THR A 114 14.96 -14.64 -58.48
C THR A 114 14.10 -13.41 -58.03
N VAL A 115 14.32 -12.08 -58.29
CA VAL A 115 15.44 -11.06 -58.26
C VAL A 115 14.92 -9.67 -58.79
N ARG A 116 15.63 -8.52 -58.58
CA ARG A 116 15.47 -7.13 -59.19
C ARG A 116 14.36 -6.16 -58.63
N ASP A 117 14.41 -4.80 -58.71
CA ASP A 117 15.50 -3.78 -58.91
C ASP A 117 15.05 -2.29 -58.67
N LYS A 118 16.02 -1.38 -58.40
CA LYS A 118 16.15 0.07 -58.80
C LYS A 118 15.17 1.25 -58.44
N LYS A 119 15.82 2.30 -57.87
CA LYS A 119 15.94 3.74 -58.31
C LYS A 119 15.14 4.90 -57.63
N ALA A 120 15.89 6.00 -57.41
CA ALA A 120 15.46 7.40 -57.14
C ALA A 120 15.56 8.25 -58.47
N PRO A 121 15.68 9.61 -58.59
CA PRO A 121 16.18 10.65 -57.63
C PRO A 121 15.56 12.10 -57.75
N ASN A 122 16.26 13.13 -57.22
CA ASN A 122 16.22 14.59 -57.57
C ASN A 122 15.04 15.46 -57.00
N LEU A 123 15.07 16.81 -56.91
CA LEU A 123 16.02 17.85 -57.42
C LEU A 123 16.05 19.22 -56.62
N SER A 124 17.18 19.58 -55.99
CA SER A 124 17.83 20.94 -55.95
C SER A 124 17.20 22.26 -55.39
N LYS A 125 18.11 23.25 -55.16
CA LYS A 125 17.99 24.74 -55.20
C LYS A 125 17.37 25.49 -53.99
N HIS A 126 17.71 26.76 -53.70
CA HIS A 126 18.94 27.59 -53.83
C HIS A 126 18.70 28.99 -53.19
N PHE A 127 19.75 29.83 -53.02
CA PHE A 127 19.73 31.27 -52.64
C PHE A 127 19.28 31.64 -51.20
N THR A 128 19.54 32.83 -50.63
CA THR A 128 20.80 33.60 -50.38
C THR A 128 20.46 34.84 -49.52
N ALA A 129 21.40 35.28 -48.65
CA ALA A 129 21.55 36.67 -48.18
C ALA A 129 20.37 37.27 -47.32
N ASP A 130 20.46 38.42 -46.63
CA ASP A 130 21.64 39.24 -46.33
C ASP A 130 21.50 40.10 -45.05
N SER A 131 22.59 40.17 -44.26
CA SER A 131 23.07 41.36 -43.51
C SER A 131 22.26 42.06 -42.39
N LYS A 132 23.03 42.81 -41.57
CA LYS A 132 22.70 43.97 -40.70
C LYS A 132 22.00 43.76 -39.34
N LYS A 133 22.25 44.58 -38.31
CA LYS A 133 23.47 45.36 -37.89
C LYS A 133 23.25 46.01 -36.51
N SER A 134 24.19 45.87 -35.57
CA SER A 134 24.55 46.82 -34.48
C SER A 134 25.52 46.09 -33.53
N ASP A 135 26.83 46.33 -33.50
CA ASP A 135 27.59 47.57 -33.21
C ASP A 135 27.53 48.01 -31.72
N SER A 136 28.57 47.64 -30.96
CA SER A 136 29.11 48.46 -29.86
C SER A 136 30.61 48.15 -29.72
N SER A 137 31.44 49.17 -29.93
CA SER A 137 32.91 49.07 -30.07
C SER A 137 33.66 49.26 -28.75
N PHE A 138 34.89 48.73 -28.68
CA PHE A 138 36.02 49.51 -28.16
C PHE A 138 37.34 49.17 -28.88
N GLU A 139 38.20 50.17 -28.99
CA GLU A 139 39.40 50.26 -29.84
C GLU A 139 40.72 50.14 -29.04
N VAL A 140 41.96 50.07 -29.57
CA VAL A 140 42.64 49.66 -30.84
C VAL A 140 44.16 49.65 -30.51
N LYS A 141 44.97 48.85 -31.24
CA LYS A 141 46.35 49.12 -31.77
C LYS A 141 47.14 47.80 -31.92
N ASP A 142 47.37 47.35 -33.15
CA ASP A 142 48.53 47.68 -34.03
C ASP A 142 49.81 46.94 -33.60
N GLY A 143 50.48 46.11 -34.41
CA GLY A 143 50.27 45.63 -35.79
C GLY A 143 51.28 44.48 -36.06
N THR A 144 51.63 44.03 -37.27
CA THR A 144 51.31 44.41 -38.65
C THR A 144 51.51 43.19 -39.59
N LEU A 145 50.93 43.23 -40.78
CA LEU A 145 50.98 42.32 -41.96
C LEU A 145 52.26 41.45 -42.20
N ALA A 146 52.26 40.39 -43.03
CA ALA A 146 51.24 39.49 -43.63
C ALA A 146 51.96 38.48 -44.59
N LEU A 147 51.18 37.76 -45.44
CA LEU A 147 51.61 37.10 -46.71
C LEU A 147 52.47 35.81 -46.54
N SER A 148 52.44 34.82 -47.45
CA SER A 148 51.51 34.50 -48.54
C SER A 148 51.75 33.09 -49.11
N ASN A 149 50.66 32.36 -49.42
CA ASN A 149 50.50 31.34 -50.47
C ASN A 149 51.65 30.37 -50.87
N ARG A 150 51.26 29.08 -50.94
CA ARG A 150 51.65 28.08 -51.98
C ARG A 150 53.13 27.62 -52.01
N ALA A 151 53.48 26.49 -52.62
CA ALA A 151 52.76 25.21 -52.79
C ALA A 151 53.72 24.11 -53.32
N ARG A 152 53.50 22.87 -52.85
CA ARG A 152 53.85 21.59 -53.51
C ARG A 152 55.33 21.21 -53.76
N THR A 153 55.49 19.88 -53.86
CA THR A 153 56.47 19.12 -54.66
C THR A 153 57.94 18.98 -54.22
N LYS A 154 58.15 17.94 -53.38
CA LYS A 154 58.88 16.69 -53.69
C LYS A 154 60.39 16.72 -54.04
N ARG A 155 61.08 15.74 -53.41
CA ARG A 155 62.35 15.07 -53.79
C ARG A 155 63.64 15.91 -53.64
N SER A 156 64.81 15.32 -53.40
CA SER A 156 65.21 14.06 -52.71
C SER A 156 66.75 13.99 -52.68
N THR A 157 67.33 13.05 -51.91
CA THR A 157 68.75 12.58 -51.98
C THR A 157 69.85 13.61 -51.66
N ALA A 158 71.08 13.26 -51.25
CA ALA A 158 71.65 12.11 -50.53
C ALA A 158 73.15 12.40 -50.23
N PHE A 159 73.85 11.51 -49.50
CA PHE A 159 75.29 11.56 -49.13
C PHE A 159 75.67 12.70 -48.15
N GLY A 160 76.69 12.61 -47.30
CA GLY A 160 77.61 11.52 -46.88
C GLY A 160 78.07 11.80 -45.42
N GLU A 161 79.07 11.19 -44.77
CA GLU A 161 80.00 10.08 -45.07
C GLU A 161 80.75 9.69 -43.76
N TYR A 162 81.27 8.46 -43.65
CA TYR A 162 82.34 7.94 -42.73
C TYR A 162 82.20 8.14 -41.18
N SER A 163 82.34 7.11 -40.31
CA SER A 163 83.53 6.28 -39.91
C SER A 163 84.52 7.02 -38.99
N ASP A 164 85.23 6.45 -38.00
CA ASP A 164 85.47 5.02 -37.62
C ASP A 164 85.91 4.86 -36.13
N ARG A 165 85.86 3.63 -35.57
CA ARG A 165 86.69 3.07 -34.44
C ARG A 165 86.65 3.69 -33.01
N SER A 166 87.04 3.00 -31.91
CA SER A 166 87.48 1.60 -31.67
C SER A 166 87.50 1.16 -30.18
N GLN A 167 87.06 -0.08 -29.88
CA GLN A 167 87.49 -1.00 -28.78
C GLN A 167 87.31 -0.51 -27.31
N ILE A 168 87.36 -1.29 -26.21
CA ILE A 168 87.75 -2.68 -25.81
C ILE A 168 86.64 -3.20 -24.82
N GLY A 169 86.32 -4.47 -24.53
CA GLY A 169 86.84 -5.82 -24.85
C GLY A 169 86.03 -6.95 -24.15
N GLY A 170 86.68 -7.99 -23.59
CA GLY A 170 86.10 -9.10 -22.77
C GLY A 170 86.93 -9.36 -21.49
N PRO A 171 86.73 -10.44 -20.69
CA PRO A 171 86.15 -11.78 -20.95
C PRO A 171 84.78 -12.01 -20.22
N GLY A 172 84.08 -13.16 -20.23
CA GLY A 172 84.39 -14.57 -20.58
C GLY A 172 84.51 -15.44 -19.30
N ASP A 173 83.98 -16.67 -19.17
CA ASP A 173 83.22 -17.55 -20.09
C ASP A 173 82.02 -18.23 -19.32
N ALA A 174 81.55 -19.50 -19.40
CA ALA A 174 82.00 -20.78 -19.97
C ALA A 174 80.83 -21.79 -20.23
N PHE A 175 81.12 -23.11 -20.18
CA PHE A 175 80.31 -24.29 -20.59
C PHE A 175 79.45 -24.91 -19.46
N SER A 176 78.45 -25.79 -19.64
CA SER A 176 78.25 -26.95 -20.57
C SER A 176 76.73 -27.20 -20.82
N ALA A 177 76.22 -27.66 -21.97
CA ALA A 177 76.13 -29.06 -22.47
C ALA A 177 75.66 -30.11 -21.42
N GLU A 178 74.75 -31.07 -21.68
CA GLU A 178 74.03 -31.57 -22.89
C GLU A 178 72.61 -32.10 -22.47
N LYS A 179 71.74 -32.90 -23.16
CA LYS A 179 71.76 -33.79 -24.36
C LYS A 179 70.34 -33.90 -25.01
N LEU A 180 70.01 -35.01 -25.71
CA LEU A 180 68.73 -35.30 -26.40
C LEU A 180 67.74 -36.15 -25.56
N VAL A 181 66.43 -36.13 -25.90
CA VAL A 181 65.65 -37.26 -26.50
C VAL A 181 64.13 -36.91 -26.57
N GLU A 182 63.51 -37.05 -27.75
CA GLU A 182 62.05 -37.22 -27.93
C GLU A 182 61.70 -38.71 -28.05
N PRO A 183 60.48 -39.16 -27.66
CA PRO A 183 59.51 -39.50 -28.72
C PRO A 183 58.01 -39.28 -28.39
N LEU A 184 57.24 -38.83 -29.41
CA LEU A 184 56.06 -39.46 -30.03
C LEU A 184 55.05 -40.29 -29.15
N GLN A 185 53.72 -40.28 -29.33
CA GLN A 185 52.75 -39.49 -30.15
C GLN A 185 51.30 -39.86 -29.73
N GLY A 186 50.28 -39.11 -30.18
CA GLY A 186 48.85 -39.49 -30.09
C GLY A 186 47.99 -38.47 -29.32
N VAL A 187 47.41 -37.41 -29.92
CA VAL A 187 46.40 -37.35 -31.00
C VAL A 187 45.00 -37.85 -30.59
N TYR A 188 44.12 -36.89 -30.28
CA TYR A 188 42.71 -36.89 -30.70
C TYR A 188 42.23 -35.43 -30.86
N SER A 189 41.29 -35.17 -31.78
CA SER A 189 40.83 -33.80 -32.10
C SER A 189 39.31 -33.71 -32.26
N PRO A 190 38.65 -32.66 -31.74
CA PRO A 190 37.37 -32.17 -32.24
C PRO A 190 37.54 -31.48 -33.61
N ARG A 191 36.46 -31.35 -34.39
CA ARG A 191 36.50 -30.96 -35.80
C ARG A 191 35.94 -29.54 -36.10
N THR A 192 36.75 -28.75 -36.79
CA THR A 192 36.39 -27.80 -37.87
C THR A 192 35.10 -26.98 -37.78
N GLU A 193 35.24 -25.67 -37.59
CA GLU A 193 34.30 -24.66 -38.11
C GLU A 193 34.57 -24.33 -39.61
N TYR A 194 33.66 -23.59 -40.23
CA TYR A 194 33.60 -23.37 -41.68
C TYR A 194 34.65 -22.40 -42.24
N ARG A 195 35.18 -22.72 -43.42
CA ARG A 195 36.13 -21.90 -44.18
C ARG A 195 35.37 -21.08 -45.23
N ARG A 196 35.39 -19.74 -45.13
CA ARG A 196 35.03 -18.85 -46.27
C ARG A 196 36.28 -18.50 -47.08
N THR A 197 36.18 -18.47 -48.40
CA THR A 197 37.30 -18.25 -49.33
C THR A 197 37.24 -16.87 -49.97
N GLY A 198 38.23 -16.04 -49.63
CA GLY A 198 38.92 -15.05 -50.46
C GLY A 198 38.14 -14.08 -51.36
N GLU A 199 38.32 -12.79 -51.12
CA GLU A 199 38.63 -11.84 -52.20
C GLU A 199 39.65 -10.80 -51.69
N ASP A 200 40.78 -10.64 -52.40
CA ASP A 200 41.93 -9.84 -51.94
C ASP A 200 41.88 -8.38 -52.41
N THR A 201 41.81 -7.41 -51.49
CA THR A 201 42.07 -5.99 -51.81
C THR A 201 42.89 -5.25 -50.75
N ARG A 202 44.20 -5.14 -51.02
CA ARG A 202 45.18 -4.12 -50.54
C ARG A 202 44.92 -3.50 -49.16
N THR A 203 45.63 -4.01 -48.16
CA THR A 203 45.74 -3.41 -46.83
C THR A 203 46.42 -2.03 -46.83
N SER A 204 45.71 -1.02 -46.33
CA SER A 204 46.29 0.17 -45.71
C SER A 204 47.03 -0.25 -44.41
N PRO A 205 48.09 0.45 -43.94
CA PRO A 205 48.83 0.04 -42.75
C PRO A 205 47.91 -0.10 -41.52
N ARG A 206 48.14 -1.15 -40.74
CA ARG A 206 47.40 -1.44 -39.50
C ARG A 206 47.44 -0.23 -38.57
N GLN A 207 46.29 0.33 -38.24
CA GLN A 207 46.13 1.04 -36.98
C GLN A 207 46.42 0.05 -35.86
N SER A 208 47.12 0.48 -34.80
CA SER A 208 47.41 -0.41 -33.68
C SER A 208 46.13 -0.93 -33.03
N GLU A 209 46.12 -2.24 -32.79
CA GLU A 209 45.14 -2.88 -31.91
C GLU A 209 45.19 -2.16 -30.55
N PRO A 210 44.03 -1.85 -29.94
CA PRO A 210 44.01 -1.19 -28.64
C PRO A 210 44.52 -2.18 -27.58
N LEU A 211 45.75 -1.98 -27.10
CA LEU A 211 46.22 -2.70 -25.92
C LEU A 211 45.37 -2.28 -24.72
N LEU A 212 44.48 -3.16 -24.26
CA LEU A 212 44.06 -3.17 -22.87
C LEU A 212 45.16 -3.84 -22.05
N VAL A 213 45.59 -3.21 -20.95
CA VAL A 213 46.62 -3.80 -20.09
C VAL A 213 45.92 -4.57 -18.98
N THR A 214 46.11 -5.89 -18.96
CA THR A 214 45.39 -6.80 -18.06
C THR A 214 46.32 -7.46 -17.05
N SER A 215 45.97 -7.42 -15.76
CA SER A 215 46.67 -8.17 -14.71
C SER A 215 45.70 -8.98 -13.86
N THR A 216 45.96 -10.28 -13.73
CA THR A 216 45.17 -11.23 -12.92
C THR A 216 45.84 -11.47 -11.57
N PHE A 217 45.06 -11.47 -10.49
CA PHE A 217 45.49 -11.81 -9.14
C PHE A 217 44.56 -12.88 -8.53
N PRO A 218 45.08 -14.06 -8.13
CA PRO A 218 44.29 -15.06 -7.41
C PRO A 218 44.19 -14.73 -5.91
N LEU A 219 43.00 -14.83 -5.33
CA LEU A 219 42.80 -14.75 -3.87
C LEU A 219 43.15 -16.10 -3.22
N SER A 220 44.45 -16.40 -3.16
CA SER A 220 44.89 -17.74 -2.77
C SER A 220 44.63 -18.07 -1.30
N GLY A 221 44.16 -19.30 -1.07
CA GLY A 221 43.69 -19.80 0.23
C GLY A 221 42.20 -19.60 0.53
N ASP A 222 41.41 -19.03 -0.39
CA ASP A 222 39.98 -18.71 -0.15
C ASP A 222 38.96 -19.64 -0.84
N SER A 223 39.39 -20.81 -1.32
CA SER A 223 38.58 -21.74 -2.16
C SER A 223 37.22 -22.22 -1.62
N ALA A 224 36.87 -21.97 -0.35
CA ALA A 224 35.59 -22.33 0.27
C ALA A 224 34.54 -21.19 0.31
N HIS A 225 34.94 -19.94 0.06
CA HIS A 225 34.03 -18.79 0.14
C HIS A 225 33.13 -18.72 -1.11
N ASN A 226 31.81 -18.71 -0.91
CA ASN A 226 30.81 -18.77 -1.98
C ASN A 226 30.23 -17.40 -2.39
N GLN A 227 30.63 -16.31 -1.72
CA GLN A 227 30.26 -14.94 -2.06
C GLN A 227 31.48 -14.01 -1.96
N ALA A 228 31.53 -12.98 -2.81
CA ALA A 228 32.55 -11.94 -2.78
C ALA A 228 31.92 -10.55 -2.99
N MET A 229 32.42 -9.55 -2.27
CA MET A 229 31.93 -8.16 -2.29
C MET A 229 33.13 -7.21 -2.42
N GLY A 230 33.25 -6.53 -3.57
CA GLY A 230 34.35 -5.60 -3.86
C GLY A 230 33.91 -4.14 -3.82
N HIS A 231 34.67 -3.28 -3.14
CA HIS A 231 34.40 -1.84 -3.03
C HIS A 231 35.66 -1.01 -3.25
N TRP A 232 35.57 0.03 -4.06
CA TRP A 232 36.54 1.12 -4.08
C TRP A 232 36.42 1.96 -2.81
N VAL A 233 37.53 2.51 -2.33
CA VAL A 233 37.64 3.27 -1.08
C VAL A 233 38.41 4.56 -1.33
N GLY A 234 37.94 5.67 -0.76
CA GLY A 234 38.49 7.01 -1.00
C GLY A 234 37.97 7.66 -2.30
N GLU A 235 38.47 8.86 -2.59
CA GLU A 235 38.21 9.60 -3.83
C GLU A 235 39.52 9.82 -4.57
N ASN A 236 39.56 9.47 -5.87
CA ASN A 236 40.80 9.37 -6.65
C ASN A 236 41.92 8.53 -5.98
N SER A 237 41.54 7.60 -5.09
CA SER A 237 42.47 6.67 -4.42
C SER A 237 42.66 5.39 -5.23
N SER A 238 43.78 4.71 -4.96
CA SER A 238 44.16 3.42 -5.52
C SER A 238 43.70 2.23 -4.68
N VAL A 239 42.93 2.47 -3.61
CA VAL A 239 42.53 1.44 -2.63
C VAL A 239 41.25 0.72 -3.06
N ILE A 240 41.32 -0.62 -3.02
CA ILE A 240 40.16 -1.51 -3.18
C ILE A 240 40.11 -2.43 -1.96
N LEU A 241 38.94 -2.56 -1.34
CA LEU A 241 38.65 -3.63 -0.37
C LEU A 241 37.83 -4.73 -1.06
N THR A 242 38.04 -5.97 -0.63
CA THR A 242 37.25 -7.12 -1.09
C THR A 242 37.00 -8.07 0.07
N LEU A 243 35.72 -8.29 0.38
CA LEU A 243 35.26 -9.21 1.42
C LEU A 243 34.76 -10.49 0.74
N THR A 244 35.47 -11.59 0.95
CA THR A 244 35.00 -12.94 0.62
C THR A 244 34.28 -13.52 1.84
N LYS A 245 33.16 -14.22 1.65
CA LYS A 245 32.39 -14.83 2.75
C LYS A 245 31.82 -16.20 2.35
N GLN A 246 31.77 -17.11 3.32
CA GLN A 246 31.19 -18.45 3.18
C GLN A 246 29.86 -18.47 3.93
N TYR A 247 28.76 -18.45 3.19
CA TYR A 247 27.41 -18.62 3.73
C TYR A 247 27.01 -20.10 3.70
N ASP A 248 26.74 -20.71 4.84
CA ASP A 248 26.18 -22.07 4.89
C ASP A 248 24.65 -21.98 4.82
N PHE A 249 24.08 -22.48 3.71
CA PHE A 249 22.63 -22.50 3.47
C PHE A 249 21.84 -23.36 4.47
N ASN A 250 22.48 -24.29 5.17
CA ASN A 250 21.84 -25.16 6.16
C ASN A 250 21.75 -24.50 7.55
N LEU A 251 22.76 -23.69 7.90
CA LEU A 251 22.80 -22.91 9.15
C LEU A 251 22.15 -21.54 8.99
N GLY A 252 22.18 -20.97 7.78
CA GLY A 252 21.69 -19.64 7.49
C GLY A 252 22.54 -18.52 8.09
N ALA A 253 23.86 -18.72 8.21
CA ALA A 253 24.83 -17.82 8.84
C ALA A 253 26.18 -17.85 8.07
N PHE A 254 27.09 -16.90 8.36
CA PHE A 254 28.42 -16.89 7.75
C PHE A 254 29.41 -17.68 8.62
N THR A 255 29.93 -18.79 8.10
CA THR A 255 30.88 -19.64 8.84
C THR A 255 32.30 -19.08 8.84
N GLU A 256 32.73 -18.55 7.69
CA GLU A 256 34.04 -17.94 7.49
C GLU A 256 33.95 -16.69 6.62
N SER A 257 34.90 -15.77 6.81
CA SER A 257 35.04 -14.56 5.99
C SER A 257 36.50 -14.15 5.90
N SER A 258 36.89 -13.53 4.79
CA SER A 258 38.23 -12.98 4.61
C SER A 258 38.20 -11.58 4.00
N LEU A 259 39.01 -10.68 4.57
CA LEU A 259 39.14 -9.31 4.11
C LEU A 259 40.45 -9.14 3.34
N TRP A 260 40.37 -8.64 2.13
CA TRP A 260 41.50 -8.36 1.25
C TRP A 260 41.58 -6.86 0.96
N ARG A 261 42.80 -6.33 0.88
CA ARG A 261 43.07 -4.93 0.54
C ARG A 261 44.15 -4.79 -0.53
N SER A 262 43.83 -4.05 -1.58
CA SER A 262 44.79 -3.53 -2.56
C SER A 262 45.08 -2.05 -2.28
N VAL A 263 46.26 -1.59 -2.69
CA VAL A 263 46.67 -0.17 -2.69
C VAL A 263 47.18 0.30 -4.06
N ASP A 264 47.03 -0.54 -5.08
CA ASP A 264 47.63 -0.38 -6.42
C ASP A 264 46.59 -0.54 -7.54
N TYR A 265 45.34 -0.13 -7.25
CA TYR A 265 44.18 -0.26 -8.14
C TYR A 265 43.87 -1.73 -8.52
N GLY A 266 44.10 -2.68 -7.61
CA GLY A 266 43.78 -4.10 -7.80
C GLY A 266 44.81 -4.91 -8.57
N SER A 267 46.10 -4.52 -8.58
CA SER A 267 47.17 -5.36 -9.15
C SER A 267 47.73 -6.35 -8.12
N THR A 268 47.72 -6.00 -6.82
CA THR A 268 48.08 -6.89 -5.71
C THR A 268 47.11 -6.72 -4.54
N TYR A 269 46.81 -7.82 -3.83
CA TYR A 269 45.94 -7.81 -2.65
C TYR A 269 46.64 -8.47 -1.46
N ILE A 270 46.43 -7.90 -0.28
CA ILE A 270 46.95 -8.39 1.01
C ILE A 270 45.77 -8.84 1.87
N LYS A 271 45.84 -10.06 2.42
CA LYS A 271 44.84 -10.61 3.34
C LYS A 271 44.99 -9.97 4.73
N LEU A 272 43.90 -9.47 5.29
CA LEU A 272 43.88 -8.66 6.52
C LEU A 272 43.23 -9.35 7.73
N ASN A 273 42.78 -10.60 7.63
CA ASN A 273 42.06 -11.32 8.71
C ASN A 273 42.73 -11.19 10.09
N ASN A 274 44.07 -11.28 10.15
CA ASN A 274 44.86 -11.18 11.39
C ASN A 274 44.77 -9.80 12.08
N LYS A 275 44.33 -8.75 11.38
CA LYS A 275 44.03 -7.41 11.95
C LYS A 275 42.56 -7.24 12.36
N VAL A 276 41.67 -8.08 11.82
CA VAL A 276 40.21 -7.99 12.02
C VAL A 276 39.79 -8.85 13.21
N GLY A 277 40.25 -10.11 13.26
CA GLY A 277 40.03 -11.02 14.40
C GLY A 277 38.59 -11.50 14.61
N SER A 278 37.67 -11.24 13.67
CA SER A 278 36.25 -11.63 13.72
C SER A 278 35.74 -12.04 12.34
N THR A 279 34.72 -12.91 12.30
CA THR A 279 33.95 -13.19 11.08
C THR A 279 33.09 -11.98 10.74
N LEU A 280 33.14 -11.51 9.49
CA LEU A 280 32.45 -10.32 8.98
C LEU A 280 31.24 -10.69 8.11
N ALA A 281 30.08 -10.12 8.43
CA ALA A 281 28.87 -10.27 7.64
C ALA A 281 28.77 -9.19 6.53
N CYS A 282 29.09 -7.94 6.87
CA CYS A 282 28.89 -6.76 6.00
C CYS A 282 30.01 -5.73 6.05
N LEU A 283 30.15 -4.98 4.95
CA LEU A 283 31.08 -3.88 4.73
C LEU A 283 30.31 -2.69 4.15
N TYR A 284 30.40 -1.53 4.81
CA TYR A 284 29.80 -0.27 4.39
C TYR A 284 30.88 0.81 4.22
N VAL A 285 30.89 1.48 3.06
CA VAL A 285 31.72 2.67 2.81
C VAL A 285 30.86 3.91 3.03
N CYS A 286 31.37 4.89 3.78
CA CYS A 286 30.61 6.12 4.04
C CYS A 286 30.42 6.93 2.74
N PRO A 287 29.19 7.32 2.36
CA PRO A 287 28.93 8.03 1.11
C PRO A 287 29.54 9.44 1.10
N THR A 288 29.50 10.14 2.24
CA THR A 288 30.00 11.52 2.39
C THR A 288 31.52 11.60 2.54
N ASN A 289 32.18 10.55 3.03
CA ASN A 289 33.64 10.45 3.10
C ASN A 289 34.07 9.01 2.85
N LYS A 290 34.37 8.69 1.59
CA LYS A 290 34.72 7.33 1.14
C LYS A 290 35.97 6.73 1.79
N ARG A 291 36.73 7.49 2.59
CA ARG A 291 37.86 6.95 3.41
C ARG A 291 37.41 6.22 4.66
N LYS A 292 36.20 6.50 5.14
CA LYS A 292 35.62 5.92 6.35
C LYS A 292 34.82 4.67 6.01
N ILE A 293 35.14 3.58 6.69
CA ILE A 293 34.58 2.26 6.45
C ILE A 293 34.07 1.71 7.78
N MET A 294 32.86 1.15 7.75
CA MET A 294 32.25 0.41 8.84
C MET A 294 32.07 -1.04 8.42
N MET A 295 32.42 -1.99 9.28
CA MET A 295 32.20 -3.42 9.07
C MET A 295 31.44 -3.99 10.27
N LEU A 296 30.52 -4.92 10.01
CA LEU A 296 29.76 -5.62 11.04
C LEU A 296 30.23 -7.07 11.12
N SER A 297 30.52 -7.56 12.33
CA SER A 297 30.76 -8.99 12.57
C SER A 297 29.46 -9.80 12.49
N ASP A 298 29.56 -11.12 12.25
CA ASP A 298 28.38 -11.99 12.25
C ASP A 298 27.74 -12.03 13.66
N PRO A 299 26.47 -11.62 13.81
CA PRO A 299 25.85 -11.41 15.12
C PRO A 299 25.50 -12.71 15.86
N GLU A 300 25.59 -13.88 15.23
CA GLU A 300 25.49 -15.17 15.93
C GLU A 300 26.82 -15.58 16.59
N LEU A 301 27.95 -15.02 16.14
CA LEU A 301 29.28 -15.27 16.69
C LEU A 301 29.76 -14.14 17.61
N GLU A 302 29.65 -12.89 17.19
CA GLU A 302 30.12 -11.73 17.94
C GLU A 302 29.39 -10.44 17.52
N GLN A 303 28.93 -9.65 18.50
CA GLN A 303 28.28 -8.35 18.27
C GLN A 303 29.30 -7.20 18.35
N SER A 304 29.93 -6.88 17.22
CA SER A 304 30.90 -5.79 17.13
C SER A 304 30.84 -5.02 15.81
N VAL A 305 31.22 -3.74 15.89
CA VAL A 305 31.44 -2.85 14.76
C VAL A 305 32.94 -2.61 14.65
N LEU A 306 33.53 -2.82 13.47
CA LEU A 306 34.89 -2.43 13.18
C LEU A 306 34.90 -1.16 12.31
N ILE A 307 35.70 -0.19 12.72
CA ILE A 307 35.77 1.14 12.11
C ILE A 307 37.18 1.36 11.56
N SER A 308 37.27 1.80 10.30
CA SER A 308 38.48 2.40 9.74
C SER A 308 38.20 3.85 9.33
N SER A 309 39.20 4.72 9.47
CA SER A 309 39.21 6.09 8.94
C SER A 309 40.43 6.36 8.05
N ASP A 310 41.19 5.31 7.70
CA ASP A 310 42.47 5.35 6.99
C ASP A 310 42.45 4.47 5.73
N GLU A 311 41.31 4.42 5.06
CA GLU A 311 41.08 3.61 3.85
C GLU A 311 41.35 2.10 4.10
N GLY A 312 41.05 1.58 5.30
CA GLY A 312 41.17 0.17 5.67
C GLY A 312 42.58 -0.29 6.02
N ALA A 313 43.51 0.61 6.33
CA ALA A 313 44.87 0.23 6.73
C ALA A 313 44.94 -0.24 8.21
N SER A 314 44.09 0.32 9.07
CA SER A 314 43.85 -0.10 10.45
C SER A 314 42.35 -0.16 10.76
N PHE A 315 41.99 -0.94 11.78
CA PHE A 315 40.61 -1.12 12.23
C PHE A 315 40.55 -1.03 13.75
N GLU A 316 39.63 -0.23 14.27
CA GLU A 316 39.29 -0.14 15.68
C GLU A 316 37.97 -0.89 15.93
N LYS A 317 37.94 -1.80 16.89
CA LYS A 317 36.81 -2.68 17.16
C LYS A 317 36.01 -2.21 18.39
N TYR A 318 34.70 -2.06 18.22
CA TYR A 318 33.77 -1.58 19.24
C TYR A 318 32.65 -2.60 19.48
N PRO A 319 32.42 -3.06 20.72
CA PRO A 319 31.30 -3.94 21.02
C PRO A 319 29.97 -3.18 20.96
N ILE A 320 28.91 -3.85 20.50
CA ILE A 320 27.54 -3.35 20.53
C ILE A 320 26.65 -4.32 21.33
N ASN A 321 25.52 -3.82 21.82
CA ASN A 321 24.59 -4.55 22.69
C ASN A 321 23.19 -4.72 22.08
N PHE A 322 23.08 -4.61 20.76
CA PHE A 322 21.85 -4.79 20.00
C PHE A 322 22.18 -5.33 18.60
N TYR A 323 21.21 -5.98 17.96
CA TYR A 323 21.32 -6.46 16.59
C TYR A 323 21.04 -5.32 15.60
N MET A 324 21.89 -5.15 14.59
CA MET A 324 21.65 -4.22 13.48
C MET A 324 21.04 -4.99 12.30
N ASP A 325 19.90 -4.51 11.83
CA ASP A 325 19.12 -5.06 10.71
C ASP A 325 19.15 -4.12 9.50
N GLY A 326 19.20 -2.81 9.75
CA GLY A 326 19.32 -1.77 8.73
C GLY A 326 20.17 -0.60 9.24
N LEU A 327 20.76 0.14 8.30
CA LEU A 327 21.70 1.23 8.57
C LEU A 327 21.51 2.36 7.54
N LEU A 328 21.50 3.61 8.01
CA LEU A 328 21.27 4.81 7.20
C LEU A 328 22.28 5.92 7.58
N PHE A 329 23.23 6.19 6.68
CA PHE A 329 24.17 7.31 6.81
C PHE A 329 23.47 8.68 6.67
N HIS A 330 23.94 9.69 7.40
CA HIS A 330 23.48 11.07 7.20
C HIS A 330 24.05 11.64 5.88
N PRO A 331 23.23 12.24 4.99
CA PRO A 331 23.66 12.59 3.63
C PRO A 331 24.87 13.55 3.59
N THR A 332 24.95 14.49 4.54
CA THR A 332 25.99 15.55 4.58
C THR A 332 26.91 15.51 5.82
N GLN A 333 26.84 14.48 6.67
CA GLN A 333 27.60 14.45 7.94
C GLN A 333 28.31 13.10 8.11
N GLU A 334 29.60 13.08 7.78
CA GLU A 334 30.46 11.88 7.68
C GLU A 334 30.61 11.01 8.95
N ASN A 335 30.12 11.46 10.12
CA ASN A 335 30.19 10.70 11.37
C ASN A 335 28.81 10.26 11.91
N TRP A 336 27.72 10.61 11.22
CA TRP A 336 26.36 10.49 11.74
C TRP A 336 25.60 9.36 11.03
N LEU A 337 25.04 8.42 11.81
CA LEU A 337 24.28 7.28 11.28
C LEU A 337 23.07 6.97 12.17
N LEU A 338 22.04 6.41 11.55
CA LEU A 338 20.98 5.66 12.24
C LEU A 338 21.17 4.16 11.98
N ALA A 339 20.76 3.34 12.95
CA ALA A 339 20.65 1.89 12.79
C ALA A 339 19.31 1.42 13.34
N SER A 340 18.62 0.55 12.59
CA SER A 340 17.40 -0.15 13.02
C SER A 340 17.71 -1.56 13.49
N SER A 341 16.96 -2.02 14.49
CA SER A 341 17.06 -3.37 15.04
C SER A 341 15.79 -4.21 14.82
N PRO A 342 15.88 -5.56 14.82
CA PRO A 342 14.73 -6.44 14.59
C PRO A 342 13.61 -6.32 15.64
N ASP A 343 13.90 -5.75 16.82
CA ASP A 343 12.92 -5.45 17.86
C ASP A 343 12.26 -4.06 17.71
N ASN A 344 12.28 -3.50 16.50
CA ASN A 344 11.63 -2.24 16.12
C ASN A 344 12.14 -1.01 16.91
N LYS A 345 13.45 -0.93 17.13
CA LYS A 345 14.10 0.25 17.72
C LYS A 345 14.99 0.93 16.68
N VAL A 346 15.17 2.24 16.83
CA VAL A 346 16.16 3.01 16.09
C VAL A 346 17.16 3.63 17.05
N TYR A 347 18.43 3.39 16.77
CA TYR A 347 19.58 3.95 17.47
C TYR A 347 20.26 4.99 16.56
N SER A 348 20.93 5.96 17.19
CA SER A 348 21.77 6.95 16.50
C SER A 348 23.20 6.91 17.02
N THR A 349 24.14 7.25 16.15
CA THR A 349 25.53 7.53 16.49
C THR A 349 25.95 8.84 15.83
N MET A 350 26.79 9.60 16.51
CA MET A 350 27.39 10.85 16.01
C MET A 350 28.92 10.78 15.96
N ASP A 351 29.50 9.62 16.30
CA ASP A 351 30.94 9.34 16.35
C ASP A 351 31.34 8.14 15.46
N PHE A 352 30.59 7.94 14.37
CA PHE A 352 30.76 6.88 13.37
C PHE A 352 30.62 5.45 13.93
N GLY A 353 29.75 5.25 14.92
CA GLY A 353 29.41 3.93 15.46
C GLY A 353 30.24 3.47 16.66
N ARG A 354 31.09 4.34 17.22
CA ARG A 354 31.85 4.06 18.46
C ARG A 354 30.94 4.04 19.68
N LYS A 355 29.86 4.86 19.67
CA LYS A 355 28.80 4.90 20.67
C LYS A 355 27.43 5.00 20.00
N TRP A 356 26.45 4.35 20.60
CA TRP A 356 25.07 4.31 20.12
C TRP A 356 24.11 4.79 21.22
N GLN A 357 23.12 5.59 20.82
CA GLN A 357 22.06 6.11 21.69
C GLN A 357 20.70 5.75 21.10
N LEU A 358 19.83 5.15 21.91
CA LEU A 358 18.43 4.86 21.54
C LEU A 358 17.68 6.18 21.24
N VAL A 359 17.05 6.25 20.07
CA VAL A 359 16.22 7.40 19.63
C VAL A 359 14.75 7.12 19.94
N SER A 360 14.24 5.97 19.51
CA SER A 360 12.87 5.54 19.81
C SER A 360 12.73 4.03 19.72
N GLU A 361 11.73 3.53 20.44
CA GLU A 361 11.19 2.18 20.32
C GLU A 361 9.90 2.19 19.49
N ASN A 362 9.44 1.01 19.08
CA ASN A 362 8.25 0.79 18.24
C ASN A 362 8.29 1.55 16.90
N VAL A 363 9.48 1.78 16.33
CA VAL A 363 9.66 2.41 15.01
C VAL A 363 9.38 1.39 13.92
N THR A 364 8.62 1.78 12.90
CA THR A 364 8.28 0.91 11.77
C THR A 364 9.51 0.64 10.89
N PRO A 365 9.79 -0.62 10.51
CA PRO A 365 10.93 -0.96 9.65
C PRO A 365 10.93 -0.18 8.33
N GLY A 366 12.10 0.35 7.95
CA GLY A 366 12.27 1.17 6.74
C GLY A 366 11.52 2.51 6.72
N ARG A 367 10.96 2.97 7.85
CA ARG A 367 10.17 4.22 7.93
C ARG A 367 10.79 5.24 8.89
N PHE A 368 12.11 5.42 8.77
CA PHE A 368 12.90 6.43 9.48
C PHE A 368 13.83 7.15 8.50
N PHE A 369 13.90 8.48 8.60
CA PHE A 369 14.56 9.34 7.61
C PHE A 369 15.31 10.49 8.32
N TRP A 370 16.44 10.91 7.76
CA TRP A 370 17.16 12.11 8.19
C TRP A 370 16.47 13.40 7.74
N ALA A 371 16.83 14.51 8.38
CA ALA A 371 16.46 15.86 8.00
C ALA A 371 16.99 16.24 6.61
N GLN A 372 16.20 16.96 5.81
CA GLN A 372 16.67 17.44 4.50
C GLN A 372 17.41 18.77 4.65
N THR A 373 18.66 18.80 4.18
CA THR A 373 19.56 19.95 4.32
C THR A 373 18.97 21.19 3.64
N GLY A 374 18.78 22.26 4.41
CA GLY A 374 18.23 23.53 3.92
C GLY A 374 16.71 23.71 4.11
N LEU A 375 15.97 22.66 4.45
CA LEU A 375 14.54 22.72 4.80
C LEU A 375 14.31 22.59 6.30
N ASP A 376 14.87 21.53 6.89
CA ASP A 376 14.80 21.28 8.31
C ASP A 376 15.90 22.08 9.04
N ARG A 377 15.52 22.77 10.13
CA ARG A 377 16.38 23.77 10.81
C ARG A 377 17.64 23.18 11.46
N GLU A 378 17.55 21.96 11.96
CA GLU A 378 18.64 21.24 12.60
C GLU A 378 18.89 19.92 11.86
N ALA A 379 20.15 19.62 11.53
CA ALA A 379 20.51 18.43 10.77
C ALA A 379 20.34 17.11 11.56
N ASP A 380 20.44 17.14 12.90
CA ASP A 380 20.25 15.96 13.76
C ASP A 380 18.77 15.61 13.99
N VAL A 381 17.86 16.18 13.21
CA VAL A 381 16.45 15.80 13.19
C VAL A 381 16.25 14.46 12.48
N VAL A 382 15.39 13.63 13.07
CA VAL A 382 14.92 12.35 12.53
C VAL A 382 13.40 12.41 12.40
N HIS A 383 12.92 11.93 11.26
CA HIS A 383 11.52 11.76 10.91
C HIS A 383 11.23 10.26 10.98
N MET A 384 10.22 9.81 11.73
CA MET A 384 9.96 8.39 11.92
C MET A 384 8.47 8.07 12.07
N GLU A 385 8.08 6.90 11.59
CA GLU A 385 6.77 6.30 11.87
C GLU A 385 6.87 5.44 13.14
N THR A 386 6.06 5.74 14.16
CA THR A 386 5.98 4.93 15.39
C THR A 386 4.65 4.19 15.48
N HIS A 387 4.70 2.90 15.76
CA HIS A 387 3.55 2.05 15.97
C HIS A 387 2.88 2.26 17.34
N ILE A 388 1.56 2.10 17.37
CA ILE A 388 0.71 2.29 18.54
C ILE A 388 -0.22 1.08 18.68
N ALA A 389 -0.69 0.82 19.91
CA ALA A 389 -1.78 -0.13 20.16
C ALA A 389 -3.01 0.14 19.25
N LYS A 390 -3.83 -0.90 19.04
CA LYS A 390 -4.94 -0.91 18.06
C LYS A 390 -4.49 -0.79 16.59
N GLY A 391 -3.23 -1.09 16.27
CA GLY A 391 -2.74 -1.29 14.90
C GLY A 391 -2.49 -0.03 14.07
N ARG A 392 -2.51 1.15 14.70
CA ARG A 392 -2.27 2.46 14.05
C ARG A 392 -0.80 2.89 14.18
N ALA A 393 -0.42 3.94 13.46
CA ALA A 393 0.87 4.60 13.63
C ALA A 393 0.73 6.12 13.84
N GLN A 394 1.85 6.77 14.18
CA GLN A 394 2.00 8.23 14.20
C GLN A 394 3.30 8.65 13.49
N TYR A 395 3.23 9.80 12.82
CA TYR A 395 4.41 10.49 12.32
C TYR A 395 5.02 11.34 13.44
N VAL A 396 6.24 11.00 13.85
CA VAL A 396 7.01 11.69 14.89
C VAL A 396 8.25 12.35 14.27
N LYS A 397 8.51 13.58 14.68
CA LYS A 397 9.77 14.30 14.45
C LYS A 397 10.46 14.55 15.79
N CYS A 398 11.75 14.23 15.90
CA CYS A 398 12.56 14.59 17.08
C CYS A 398 14.03 14.78 16.69
N ARG A 399 14.85 15.29 17.61
CA ARG A 399 16.31 15.33 17.44
C ARG A 399 16.94 14.05 17.99
N ALA A 400 17.76 13.36 17.19
CA ALA A 400 18.32 12.04 17.48
C ALA A 400 18.90 11.92 18.90
N GLN A 401 19.77 12.87 19.27
CA GLN A 401 20.48 12.89 20.55
C GLN A 401 19.60 13.30 21.75
N ARG A 402 18.36 13.77 21.53
CA ARG A 402 17.48 14.34 22.57
C ARG A 402 16.00 13.94 22.38
N CYS A 403 15.73 12.75 21.86
CA CYS A 403 14.38 12.25 21.55
C CYS A 403 13.58 11.75 22.77
N THR A 404 13.57 12.52 23.87
CA THR A 404 12.65 12.27 24.99
C THR A 404 11.20 12.52 24.57
N GLU A 405 10.24 11.91 25.26
CA GLU A 405 8.81 12.06 24.92
C GLU A 405 8.35 13.52 24.95
N SER A 406 8.88 14.33 25.87
CA SER A 406 8.66 15.78 25.96
C SER A 406 9.06 16.57 24.72
N ASN A 407 9.97 16.02 23.91
CA ASN A 407 10.60 16.70 22.78
C ASN A 407 10.11 16.17 21.43
N ARG A 408 9.20 15.18 21.43
CA ARG A 408 8.60 14.61 20.21
C ARG A 408 7.56 15.56 19.64
N GLN A 409 7.73 15.93 18.37
CA GLN A 409 6.81 16.76 17.60
C GLN A 409 5.93 15.87 16.72
N TYR A 410 4.62 16.06 16.81
CA TYR A 410 3.62 15.34 16.02
C TYR A 410 3.10 16.27 14.92
N LEU A 411 3.65 16.14 13.71
CA LEU A 411 3.39 17.08 12.61
C LEU A 411 2.09 16.79 11.85
N PHE A 412 1.55 15.58 11.98
CA PHE A 412 0.25 15.21 11.40
C PHE A 412 -0.85 15.19 12.48
N PRO A 413 -2.01 15.85 12.28
CA PRO A 413 -3.09 15.90 13.26
C PRO A 413 -3.88 14.57 13.32
N GLY A 414 -3.36 13.60 14.07
CA GLY A 414 -4.05 12.34 14.39
C GLY A 414 -3.16 11.11 14.31
N HIS A 415 -3.73 10.03 13.77
CA HIS A 415 -3.02 8.79 13.46
C HIS A 415 -2.91 8.62 11.94
N ILE A 416 -1.88 7.89 11.53
CA ILE A 416 -1.66 7.47 10.15
C ILE A 416 -1.73 5.94 10.04
N ASP A 417 -1.93 5.46 8.81
CA ASP A 417 -1.89 4.03 8.50
C ASP A 417 -0.45 3.51 8.62
N LYS A 418 -0.28 2.19 8.83
CA LYS A 418 1.05 1.58 8.91
C LYS A 418 1.78 1.59 7.57
N ASN A 419 3.10 1.70 7.63
CA ASN A 419 4.02 1.72 6.50
C ASN A 419 3.70 2.86 5.50
N SER A 420 3.13 3.96 5.97
CA SER A 420 2.61 5.03 5.10
C SER A 420 3.44 6.31 5.09
N LEU A 421 4.35 6.49 6.05
CA LEU A 421 5.24 7.65 6.04
C LEU A 421 6.29 7.54 4.92
N VAL A 422 6.37 8.55 4.07
CA VAL A 422 7.48 8.75 3.11
C VAL A 422 8.01 10.17 3.29
N VAL A 423 9.32 10.33 3.47
CA VAL A 423 10.00 11.63 3.49
C VAL A 423 11.04 11.61 2.37
N GLN A 424 10.85 12.45 1.36
CA GLN A 424 11.70 12.47 0.16
C GLN A 424 11.78 13.89 -0.39
N ASP A 425 12.99 14.41 -0.56
CA ASP A 425 13.27 15.79 -0.99
C ASP A 425 12.46 16.85 -0.21
N ASP A 426 11.80 17.76 -0.95
CA ASP A 426 10.92 18.80 -0.44
C ASP A 426 9.65 18.24 0.25
N TYR A 427 9.32 16.96 0.08
CA TYR A 427 8.00 16.39 0.38
C TYR A 427 7.97 15.46 1.61
N VAL A 428 6.81 15.39 2.25
CA VAL A 428 6.41 14.32 3.19
C VAL A 428 5.01 13.83 2.83
N PHE A 429 4.83 12.52 2.70
CA PHE A 429 3.54 11.87 2.41
C PHE A 429 3.10 10.98 3.57
N VAL A 430 1.79 10.92 3.80
CA VAL A 430 1.15 9.98 4.74
C VAL A 430 -0.22 9.51 4.22
N GLN A 431 -0.65 8.32 4.63
CA GLN A 431 -1.98 7.77 4.35
C GLN A 431 -2.83 7.70 5.63
N VAL A 432 -4.14 7.94 5.51
CA VAL A 432 -5.13 7.73 6.58
C VAL A 432 -6.38 7.07 6.00
N THR A 433 -6.70 5.86 6.45
CA THR A 433 -7.92 5.15 6.06
C THR A 433 -9.04 5.39 7.08
N LYS A 434 -10.22 5.80 6.59
CA LYS A 434 -11.43 5.96 7.43
C LYS A 434 -12.60 5.25 6.76
N SER A 435 -13.29 4.39 7.51
CA SER A 435 -14.45 3.61 7.05
C SER A 435 -14.21 2.85 5.73
N GLY A 436 -13.01 2.30 5.54
CA GLY A 436 -12.60 1.60 4.32
C GLY A 436 -12.11 2.50 3.18
N GLN A 437 -12.26 3.83 3.26
CA GLN A 437 -11.75 4.77 2.26
C GLN A 437 -10.36 5.29 2.65
N ALA A 438 -9.35 4.98 1.84
CA ALA A 438 -8.01 5.56 1.96
C ALA A 438 -8.03 7.07 1.66
N SER A 439 -7.08 7.81 2.21
CA SER A 439 -6.92 9.25 1.93
C SER A 439 -5.48 9.69 2.14
N TYR A 440 -4.89 10.26 1.10
CA TYR A 440 -3.48 10.63 1.05
C TYR A 440 -3.27 12.12 1.32
N PHE A 441 -2.19 12.45 2.00
CA PHE A 441 -1.82 13.82 2.36
C PHE A 441 -0.35 14.09 2.02
N VAL A 442 -0.06 15.32 1.63
CA VAL A 442 1.28 15.83 1.28
C VAL A 442 1.62 17.06 2.10
N SER A 443 2.86 17.17 2.55
CA SER A 443 3.47 18.39 3.08
C SER A 443 4.63 18.75 2.14
N TYR A 444 4.56 19.92 1.52
CA TYR A 444 5.64 20.48 0.68
C TYR A 444 6.43 21.49 1.51
N MET A 445 7.77 21.50 1.39
CA MET A 445 8.67 22.37 2.16
C MET A 445 8.44 22.33 3.68
N ARG A 446 7.95 21.18 4.20
CA ARG A 446 7.56 20.96 5.61
C ARG A 446 6.40 21.87 6.10
N GLU A 447 5.58 22.42 5.19
CA GLU A 447 4.34 23.14 5.53
C GLU A 447 3.25 22.22 6.14
N SER A 448 2.11 22.80 6.54
CA SER A 448 0.91 22.06 6.93
C SER A 448 0.45 21.07 5.85
N PHE A 449 0.15 19.83 6.24
CA PHE A 449 -0.36 18.79 5.35
C PHE A 449 -1.64 19.20 4.61
N LYS A 450 -1.64 19.00 3.30
CA LYS A 450 -2.77 19.22 2.37
C LYS A 450 -3.23 17.86 1.85
N ARG A 451 -4.55 17.65 1.70
CA ARG A 451 -5.08 16.41 1.10
C ARG A 451 -4.74 16.39 -0.39
N ILE A 452 -4.21 15.27 -0.86
CA ILE A 452 -3.95 15.00 -2.29
C ILE A 452 -5.28 14.95 -3.06
N GLN A 453 -5.32 15.59 -4.23
CA GLN A 453 -6.45 15.66 -5.14
C GLN A 453 -6.16 14.81 -6.39
N LEU A 454 -6.78 13.63 -6.43
CA LEU A 454 -6.93 12.79 -7.62
C LEU A 454 -8.25 13.14 -8.35
N PRO A 455 -8.47 12.73 -9.61
CA PRO A 455 -9.74 12.94 -10.31
C PRO A 455 -10.93 12.45 -9.48
N LYS A 456 -12.04 13.21 -9.44
CA LYS A 456 -13.14 13.01 -8.48
C LYS A 456 -13.73 11.59 -8.44
N TYR A 457 -13.70 10.87 -9.57
CA TYR A 457 -14.22 9.51 -9.70
C TYR A 457 -13.13 8.42 -9.74
N CYS A 458 -11.85 8.80 -9.75
CA CYS A 458 -10.74 7.90 -9.41
C CYS A 458 -10.79 7.65 -7.90
N LEU A 459 -11.39 6.53 -7.50
CA LEU A 459 -11.31 6.02 -6.13
C LEU A 459 -10.01 5.19 -6.01
N PRO A 460 -8.96 5.67 -5.32
CA PRO A 460 -7.72 4.92 -5.16
C PRO A 460 -7.96 3.74 -4.22
N LYS A 461 -7.57 2.55 -4.68
CA LYS A 461 -7.42 1.34 -3.86
C LYS A 461 -6.05 1.30 -3.20
N ASP A 462 -5.03 1.78 -3.91
CA ASP A 462 -3.64 1.89 -3.45
C ASP A 462 -2.92 3.01 -4.23
N MET A 463 -1.88 3.62 -3.65
CA MET A 463 -1.10 4.71 -4.25
C MET A 463 0.35 4.69 -3.76
N HIS A 464 1.30 4.59 -4.70
CA HIS A 464 2.74 4.57 -4.45
C HIS A 464 3.41 5.81 -5.06
N ILE A 465 4.38 6.37 -4.35
CA ILE A 465 5.24 7.44 -4.88
C ILE A 465 6.41 6.79 -5.62
N ILE A 466 6.65 7.18 -6.87
CA ILE A 466 7.72 6.63 -7.71
C ILE A 466 8.96 7.51 -7.67
N SER A 467 8.76 8.83 -7.72
CA SER A 467 9.84 9.83 -7.76
C SER A 467 9.29 11.22 -7.38
N THR A 468 10.15 12.03 -6.77
CA THR A 468 9.94 13.45 -6.42
C THR A 468 10.86 14.40 -7.20
N ASP A 469 11.56 13.87 -8.20
CA ASP A 469 12.58 14.54 -9.01
C ASP A 469 12.09 15.87 -9.62
N GLU A 470 13.00 16.83 -9.71
CA GLU A 470 12.75 18.13 -10.35
C GLU A 470 11.53 18.91 -9.77
N LYS A 471 11.21 18.71 -8.48
CA LYS A 471 10.08 19.36 -7.79
C LYS A 471 8.72 19.04 -8.40
N GLN A 472 8.54 17.79 -8.81
CA GLN A 472 7.29 17.22 -9.27
C GLN A 472 7.17 15.77 -8.77
N VAL A 473 5.99 15.39 -8.29
CA VAL A 473 5.70 14.03 -7.79
C VAL A 473 5.10 13.17 -8.90
N PHE A 474 5.72 12.03 -9.16
CA PHE A 474 5.20 10.92 -9.96
C PHE A 474 4.65 9.84 -9.04
N SER A 475 3.45 9.33 -9.32
CA SER A 475 2.81 8.28 -8.52
C SER A 475 2.14 7.22 -9.38
N ALA A 476 2.14 5.98 -8.88
CA ALA A 476 1.34 4.88 -9.42
C ALA A 476 0.08 4.72 -8.55
N VAL A 477 -1.10 4.85 -9.16
CA VAL A 477 -2.40 4.69 -8.48
C VAL A 477 -3.11 3.46 -9.04
N GLN A 478 -3.56 2.55 -8.18
CA GLN A 478 -4.52 1.51 -8.58
C GLN A 478 -5.93 2.04 -8.35
N GLU A 479 -6.70 2.17 -9.42
CA GLU A 479 -8.10 2.60 -9.34
C GLU A 479 -9.00 1.42 -8.94
N TRP A 480 -10.12 1.68 -8.26
CA TRP A 480 -11.00 0.63 -7.72
C TRP A 480 -11.56 -0.34 -8.77
N ASN A 481 -11.66 0.08 -10.02
CA ASN A 481 -12.08 -0.71 -11.18
C ASN A 481 -10.94 -1.45 -11.91
N GLN A 482 -9.68 -1.25 -11.51
CA GLN A 482 -8.50 -1.80 -12.20
C GLN A 482 -8.04 -3.12 -11.54
N ASN A 483 -8.18 -4.22 -12.27
CA ASN A 483 -7.66 -5.54 -11.89
C ASN A 483 -6.14 -5.57 -12.07
N ASP A 484 -5.43 -5.30 -10.96
CA ASP A 484 -3.96 -5.37 -10.77
C ASP A 484 -3.08 -4.61 -11.77
N THR A 485 -3.68 -3.67 -12.49
CA THR A 485 -2.99 -2.58 -13.21
C THR A 485 -2.93 -1.33 -12.34
N TYR A 486 -1.91 -0.49 -12.59
CA TYR A 486 -1.77 0.83 -12.00
C TYR A 486 -1.72 1.88 -13.10
N SER A 487 -2.04 3.13 -12.78
CA SER A 487 -1.98 4.26 -13.71
C SER A 487 -1.01 5.32 -13.20
N LEU A 488 -0.22 5.89 -14.11
CA LEU A 488 0.75 6.95 -13.82
C LEU A 488 0.05 8.28 -13.66
N TYR A 489 0.22 8.90 -12.50
CA TYR A 489 -0.28 10.22 -12.16
C TYR A 489 0.86 11.20 -11.88
N ILE A 490 0.71 12.44 -12.32
CA ILE A 490 1.73 13.50 -12.23
C ILE A 490 1.14 14.75 -11.54
N SER A 491 1.82 15.23 -10.51
CA SER A 491 1.37 16.37 -9.69
C SER A 491 1.75 17.76 -10.24
N ASP A 492 1.15 18.79 -9.64
CA ASP A 492 1.74 20.13 -9.61
C ASP A 492 2.91 20.22 -8.61
N SER A 493 3.65 21.34 -8.59
CA SER A 493 4.91 21.41 -7.82
C SER A 493 4.73 21.25 -6.29
N PRO A 494 3.67 21.76 -5.64
CA PRO A 494 3.31 21.43 -4.27
C PRO A 494 2.93 19.96 -3.99
N GLY A 495 2.83 19.10 -5.02
CA GLY A 495 2.47 17.69 -4.87
C GLY A 495 0.99 17.45 -4.56
N VAL A 496 0.09 18.41 -4.83
CA VAL A 496 -1.31 18.38 -4.36
C VAL A 496 -2.28 17.92 -5.45
N TYR A 497 -2.15 18.44 -6.66
CA TYR A 497 -3.13 18.26 -7.74
C TYR A 497 -2.58 17.35 -8.84
N PHE A 498 -3.03 16.09 -8.86
CA PHE A 498 -2.55 15.07 -9.79
C PHE A 498 -3.41 14.96 -11.05
N THR A 499 -2.76 14.77 -12.19
CA THR A 499 -3.36 14.53 -13.50
C THR A 499 -2.85 13.21 -14.08
N LEU A 500 -3.70 12.53 -14.86
CA LEU A 500 -3.38 11.25 -15.49
C LEU A 500 -2.36 11.45 -16.62
N SER A 501 -1.33 10.60 -16.65
CA SER A 501 -0.22 10.62 -17.61
C SER A 501 -0.21 9.37 -18.50
N LEU A 502 -0.33 8.18 -17.89
CA LEU A 502 -0.32 6.90 -18.62
C LEU A 502 -1.11 5.82 -17.86
N GLU A 503 -2.24 5.38 -18.41
CA GLU A 503 -3.03 4.27 -17.84
C GLU A 503 -2.32 2.93 -18.00
N ASN A 504 -2.70 1.94 -17.19
CA ASN A 504 -2.34 0.52 -17.33
C ASN A 504 -0.83 0.25 -17.44
N LEU A 505 -0.03 0.89 -16.58
CA LEU A 505 1.38 0.56 -16.38
C LEU A 505 1.57 -0.94 -16.09
N ARG A 506 2.66 -1.49 -16.60
CA ARG A 506 3.19 -2.77 -16.12
C ARG A 506 3.81 -2.56 -14.73
N THR A 507 3.35 -3.36 -13.78
CA THR A 507 3.81 -3.36 -12.39
C THR A 507 4.00 -4.76 -11.84
N ARG A 508 4.81 -4.88 -10.78
CA ARG A 508 5.07 -6.11 -10.02
C ARG A 508 5.15 -5.77 -8.53
N ARG A 509 4.55 -6.59 -7.66
CA ARG A 509 4.69 -6.44 -6.20
C ARG A 509 5.73 -7.42 -5.66
N GLU A 510 6.57 -6.96 -4.74
CA GLU A 510 7.58 -7.77 -4.04
C GLU A 510 6.99 -8.45 -2.79
N PRO A 511 7.63 -9.51 -2.23
CA PRO A 511 7.21 -10.13 -0.98
C PRO A 511 7.12 -9.16 0.20
N GLY A 512 8.03 -8.17 0.27
CA GLY A 512 8.00 -7.08 1.26
C GLY A 512 6.90 -6.03 1.04
N GLY A 513 6.07 -6.18 0.00
CA GLY A 513 4.92 -5.32 -0.29
C GLY A 513 5.20 -4.13 -1.22
N ASN A 514 6.47 -3.83 -1.52
CA ASN A 514 6.90 -2.77 -2.45
C ASN A 514 6.28 -2.97 -3.84
N LEU A 515 5.98 -1.85 -4.53
CA LEU A 515 5.52 -1.84 -5.91
C LEU A 515 6.66 -1.46 -6.86
N LEU A 516 7.15 -2.40 -7.65
CA LEU A 516 7.99 -2.12 -8.80
C LEU A 516 7.12 -1.70 -10.00
N VAL A 517 7.59 -0.70 -10.73
CA VAL A 517 6.90 -0.09 -11.88
C VAL A 517 7.87 -0.06 -13.06
N ASP A 518 7.45 -0.52 -14.24
CA ASP A 518 8.23 -0.44 -15.47
C ASP A 518 8.28 1.01 -16.01
N LEU A 519 9.02 1.90 -15.31
CA LEU A 519 9.25 3.29 -15.68
C LEU A 519 10.75 3.60 -15.57
N TYR A 520 11.38 3.96 -16.68
CA TYR A 520 12.80 4.32 -16.76
C TYR A 520 12.97 5.78 -17.14
N LYS A 521 13.66 6.56 -16.30
CA LYS A 521 14.11 7.94 -16.57
C LYS A 521 15.41 7.87 -17.36
N VAL A 522 15.53 8.62 -18.47
CA VAL A 522 16.77 8.66 -19.25
C VAL A 522 17.74 9.66 -18.64
N GLU A 523 18.94 9.20 -18.32
CA GLU A 523 19.95 10.07 -17.70
C GLU A 523 20.59 11.05 -18.69
N GLY A 524 20.93 12.23 -18.18
CA GLY A 524 21.56 13.31 -18.93
C GLY A 524 20.62 14.16 -19.82
N ILE A 525 19.34 13.80 -19.97
CA ILE A 525 18.35 14.59 -20.72
C ILE A 525 16.99 14.60 -20.00
N ASN A 526 16.68 15.73 -19.36
CA ASN A 526 15.44 15.91 -18.60
C ASN A 526 14.18 15.75 -19.47
N GLY A 527 13.12 15.20 -18.88
CA GLY A 527 11.81 15.04 -19.54
C GLY A 527 11.66 13.82 -20.48
N ILE A 528 12.71 13.03 -20.68
CA ILE A 528 12.66 11.77 -21.43
C ILE A 528 12.50 10.57 -20.49
N PHE A 529 11.43 9.80 -20.70
CA PHE A 529 11.13 8.58 -19.94
C PHE A 529 10.64 7.49 -20.89
N LEU A 530 10.90 6.22 -20.54
CA LEU A 530 10.31 5.04 -21.16
C LEU A 530 9.40 4.34 -20.16
N ALA A 531 8.28 3.79 -20.61
CA ALA A 531 7.36 3.03 -19.76
C ALA A 531 6.75 1.84 -20.52
N ASN A 532 6.49 0.73 -19.82
CA ASN A 532 5.72 -0.39 -20.37
C ASN A 532 4.24 -0.25 -19.96
N LYS A 533 3.34 -0.28 -20.95
CA LYS A 533 1.87 -0.25 -20.78
C LYS A 533 1.25 -1.55 -21.26
N LEU A 534 0.26 -2.05 -20.55
CA LEU A 534 -0.62 -3.14 -20.99
C LEU A 534 -1.72 -2.57 -21.92
N VAL A 535 -1.77 -3.08 -23.16
CA VAL A 535 -2.74 -2.70 -24.19
C VAL A 535 -3.32 -3.98 -24.79
N ASP A 536 -4.62 -4.21 -24.61
CA ASP A 536 -5.32 -5.41 -25.09
C ASP A 536 -4.68 -6.74 -24.62
N HIS A 537 -4.17 -6.73 -23.38
CA HIS A 537 -3.35 -7.77 -22.73
C HIS A 537 -1.91 -7.95 -23.26
N GLU A 538 -1.52 -7.32 -24.37
CA GLU A 538 -0.13 -7.25 -24.83
C GLU A 538 0.64 -6.17 -24.05
N VAL A 539 1.88 -6.45 -23.63
CA VAL A 539 2.75 -5.43 -23.00
C VAL A 539 3.53 -4.68 -24.08
N LYS A 540 3.44 -3.35 -24.11
CA LYS A 540 4.06 -2.50 -25.14
C LYS A 540 4.84 -1.33 -24.52
N THR A 541 6.05 -1.11 -25.02
CA THR A 541 6.94 -0.01 -24.57
C THR A 541 6.65 1.31 -25.29
N PHE A 542 6.54 2.37 -24.51
CA PHE A 542 6.35 3.75 -24.97
C PHE A 542 7.47 4.67 -24.48
N ILE A 543 7.71 5.77 -25.20
CA ILE A 543 8.63 6.86 -24.84
C ILE A 543 7.88 8.22 -24.82
N THR A 544 8.29 9.10 -23.92
CA THR A 544 7.88 10.53 -23.86
C THR A 544 9.09 11.44 -24.06
N TYR A 545 8.87 12.61 -24.65
CA TYR A 545 9.85 13.72 -24.72
C TYR A 545 9.36 15.00 -24.01
N ASN A 546 8.23 14.93 -23.31
CA ASN A 546 7.64 16.04 -22.53
C ASN A 546 7.12 15.54 -21.18
N LYS A 547 7.99 14.83 -20.45
CA LYS A 547 7.80 14.47 -19.03
C LYS A 547 6.49 13.71 -18.71
N GLY A 548 5.97 12.95 -19.68
CA GLY A 548 4.78 12.11 -19.55
C GLY A 548 3.49 12.72 -20.12
N GLN A 549 3.52 13.95 -20.65
CA GLN A 549 2.32 14.56 -21.25
C GLN A 549 1.87 13.86 -22.55
N THR A 550 2.80 13.34 -23.35
CA THR A 550 2.48 12.56 -24.56
C THR A 550 3.45 11.39 -24.75
N TRP A 551 2.88 10.22 -25.00
CA TRP A 551 3.60 8.95 -25.15
C TRP A 551 3.49 8.41 -26.58
N ALA A 552 4.56 7.81 -27.10
CA ALA A 552 4.61 7.20 -28.43
C ALA A 552 5.33 5.85 -28.39
N LEU A 553 4.92 4.91 -29.25
CA LEU A 553 5.63 3.64 -29.45
C LEU A 553 7.04 3.87 -30.02
N LEU A 554 7.97 2.99 -29.63
CA LEU A 554 9.35 2.98 -30.15
C LEU A 554 9.39 2.47 -31.60
N GLN A 555 10.08 3.21 -32.46
CA GLN A 555 10.35 2.80 -33.84
C GLN A 555 11.38 1.68 -33.86
N ALA A 556 11.03 0.53 -34.45
CA ALA A 556 11.94 -0.59 -34.63
C ALA A 556 13.09 -0.26 -35.62
N PRO A 557 14.28 -0.88 -35.47
CA PRO A 557 15.37 -0.74 -36.41
C PRO A 557 15.00 -1.29 -37.80
N ASN A 558 15.48 -0.62 -38.85
CA ASN A 558 15.22 -1.03 -40.24
C ASN A 558 15.99 -2.29 -40.68
N THR A 559 17.00 -2.72 -39.90
CA THR A 559 17.89 -3.84 -40.19
C THR A 559 18.29 -4.61 -38.93
N ASP A 560 18.50 -5.92 -39.08
CA ASP A 560 19.07 -6.80 -38.04
C ASP A 560 20.61 -6.68 -37.93
N VAL A 561 21.22 -7.48 -37.05
CA VAL A 561 22.68 -7.55 -36.83
C VAL A 561 23.44 -8.05 -38.07
N ALA A 562 22.81 -8.86 -38.92
CA ALA A 562 23.38 -9.37 -40.17
C ALA A 562 23.20 -8.40 -41.36
N GLY A 563 22.44 -7.33 -41.19
CA GLY A 563 22.13 -6.33 -42.22
C GLY A 563 20.93 -6.66 -43.10
N ASN A 564 20.13 -7.69 -42.77
CA ASN A 564 18.87 -7.98 -43.47
C ASN A 564 17.82 -6.91 -43.09
N SER A 565 16.91 -6.58 -44.01
CA SER A 565 15.87 -5.59 -43.72
C SER A 565 14.74 -6.16 -42.85
N LEU A 566 14.43 -5.46 -41.76
CA LEU A 566 13.34 -5.81 -40.85
C LEU A 566 12.07 -5.04 -41.23
N HIS A 567 10.99 -5.77 -41.53
CA HIS A 567 9.70 -5.18 -41.91
C HIS A 567 8.77 -5.05 -40.68
N CYS A 568 9.05 -4.06 -39.84
CA CYS A 568 8.26 -3.75 -38.64
C CYS A 568 7.69 -2.33 -38.75
N ILE A 569 6.36 -2.19 -38.70
CA ILE A 569 5.64 -0.93 -38.99
C ILE A 569 4.64 -0.62 -37.86
N LEU A 570 4.73 0.60 -37.34
CA LEU A 570 3.81 1.14 -36.34
C LEU A 570 2.38 1.30 -36.90
N PRO A 571 1.31 1.09 -36.10
CA PRO A 571 1.32 0.74 -34.68
C PRO A 571 1.34 -0.77 -34.40
N PHE A 572 1.29 -1.62 -35.44
CA PHE A 572 1.12 -3.07 -35.30
C PHE A 572 2.39 -3.78 -34.84
N CYS A 573 3.56 -3.26 -35.19
CA CYS A 573 4.85 -3.79 -34.76
C CYS A 573 5.75 -2.64 -34.29
N SER A 574 6.43 -2.85 -33.16
CA SER A 574 7.30 -1.87 -32.51
C SER A 574 8.53 -2.54 -31.89
N LEU A 575 9.48 -1.71 -31.44
CA LEU A 575 10.52 -2.15 -30.50
C LEU A 575 9.95 -2.18 -29.08
N HIS A 576 10.22 -3.24 -28.35
CA HIS A 576 9.81 -3.43 -26.96
C HIS A 576 11.03 -3.75 -26.08
N LEU A 577 11.11 -3.12 -24.91
CA LEU A 577 12.28 -3.15 -24.04
C LEU A 577 11.93 -3.65 -22.65
N HIS A 578 12.82 -4.47 -22.08
CA HIS A 578 12.74 -4.89 -20.69
C HIS A 578 13.26 -3.77 -19.80
N LEU A 579 12.35 -2.93 -19.30
CA LEU A 579 12.64 -1.83 -18.37
C LEU A 579 12.80 -2.31 -16.91
N ASP A 580 12.67 -3.62 -16.69
CA ASP A 580 12.75 -4.32 -15.39
C ASP A 580 13.94 -3.82 -14.55
N MET A 581 13.63 -3.17 -13.43
CA MET A 581 14.63 -2.86 -12.41
C MET A 581 15.10 -4.18 -11.77
N PRO A 582 16.43 -4.43 -11.68
CA PRO A 582 16.91 -5.71 -11.20
C PRO A 582 16.61 -5.87 -9.70
N VAL A 583 15.71 -6.82 -9.39
CA VAL A 583 15.34 -7.26 -8.01
C VAL A 583 16.56 -7.72 -7.18
N ASN A 584 17.70 -7.95 -7.84
CA ASN A 584 18.98 -8.22 -7.21
C ASN A 584 20.03 -7.21 -7.73
N PRO A 585 20.59 -6.32 -6.88
CA PRO A 585 21.57 -5.31 -7.30
C PRO A 585 22.91 -5.88 -7.75
N TYR A 586 23.15 -7.18 -7.57
CA TYR A 586 24.33 -7.89 -8.06
C TYR A 586 24.17 -8.41 -9.51
N LEU A 587 22.97 -8.31 -10.11
CA LEU A 587 22.75 -8.59 -11.53
C LEU A 587 22.84 -7.28 -12.34
N PRO A 588 23.38 -7.32 -13.59
CA PRO A 588 23.34 -6.16 -14.48
C PRO A 588 21.88 -5.78 -14.79
N GLY A 589 21.61 -4.47 -14.86
CA GLY A 589 20.32 -3.96 -15.31
C GLY A 589 20.07 -4.28 -16.80
N ARG A 590 18.80 -4.22 -17.22
CA ARG A 590 18.41 -4.50 -18.62
C ARG A 590 18.36 -3.27 -19.53
N ILE A 591 18.52 -2.08 -18.94
CA ILE A 591 18.59 -0.80 -19.64
C ILE A 591 19.66 0.09 -18.98
N PHE A 592 20.46 0.77 -19.80
CA PHE A 592 21.58 1.61 -19.39
C PHE A 592 21.57 2.95 -20.13
N SER A 593 21.71 4.05 -19.39
CA SER A 593 22.02 5.39 -19.87
C SER A 593 22.91 6.10 -18.83
N MET A 594 23.56 7.22 -19.19
CA MET A 594 24.49 7.92 -18.30
C MET A 594 24.47 9.43 -18.54
N ASP A 595 24.51 10.22 -17.46
CA ASP A 595 24.52 11.69 -17.44
C ASP A 595 25.62 12.31 -18.33
N SER A 596 26.74 11.61 -18.45
CA SER A 596 27.93 12.03 -19.19
C SER A 596 27.87 11.70 -20.68
N ALA A 597 26.95 10.82 -21.08
CA ALA A 597 26.81 10.27 -22.42
C ALA A 597 25.41 10.56 -23.04
N PRO A 598 24.93 11.82 -23.01
CA PRO A 598 23.54 12.15 -23.33
C PRO A 598 23.11 11.65 -24.72
N GLY A 599 21.92 11.06 -24.76
CA GLY A 599 21.31 10.49 -25.96
C GLY A 599 21.74 9.05 -26.29
N ILE A 600 22.74 8.49 -25.59
CA ILE A 600 23.06 7.06 -25.67
C ILE A 600 22.20 6.29 -24.67
N ILE A 601 21.41 5.33 -25.16
CA ILE A 601 20.65 4.38 -24.34
C ILE A 601 20.88 2.99 -24.94
N VAL A 602 21.23 2.02 -24.09
CA VAL A 602 21.40 0.61 -24.46
C VAL A 602 20.36 -0.20 -23.68
N ALA A 603 19.63 -1.09 -24.34
CA ALA A 603 18.57 -1.87 -23.68
C ALA A 603 18.39 -3.26 -24.30
N THR A 604 18.07 -4.25 -23.46
CA THR A 604 17.62 -5.59 -23.86
C THR A 604 16.13 -5.57 -24.14
N GLY A 605 15.69 -6.22 -25.22
CA GLY A 605 14.32 -6.14 -25.71
C GLY A 605 14.02 -7.15 -26.81
N ASN A 606 12.90 -6.97 -27.51
CA ASN A 606 12.52 -7.70 -28.71
C ASN A 606 11.76 -6.79 -29.69
N ILE A 607 11.57 -7.26 -30.92
CA ILE A 607 10.74 -6.59 -31.93
C ILE A 607 9.50 -7.46 -32.17
N GLY A 608 8.30 -6.87 -32.19
CA GLY A 608 7.06 -7.62 -32.35
C GLY A 608 5.80 -6.80 -32.07
N THR A 609 4.70 -7.50 -31.77
CA THR A 609 3.45 -6.91 -31.28
C THR A 609 3.48 -6.66 -29.78
N GLU A 610 4.23 -7.46 -29.02
CA GLU A 610 4.34 -7.41 -27.57
C GLU A 610 5.78 -7.62 -27.05
N LEU A 611 6.01 -7.24 -25.80
CA LEU A 611 7.23 -7.53 -25.03
C LEU A 611 7.30 -9.03 -24.68
N SER A 612 8.28 -9.73 -25.24
CA SER A 612 8.48 -11.17 -25.10
C SER A 612 9.72 -11.48 -24.27
N SER A 613 9.67 -12.58 -23.51
CA SER A 613 10.84 -13.20 -22.86
C SER A 613 11.62 -14.15 -23.79
N THR A 614 11.04 -14.49 -24.96
CA THR A 614 11.67 -15.27 -26.03
C THR A 614 12.06 -14.35 -27.19
N ASN A 615 13.11 -14.71 -27.94
CA ASN A 615 13.70 -13.88 -29.00
C ASN A 615 14.15 -12.49 -28.51
N LEU A 616 14.94 -12.49 -27.43
CA LEU A 616 15.62 -11.29 -26.93
C LEU A 616 16.71 -10.82 -27.91
N GLY A 617 17.08 -9.56 -27.78
CA GLY A 617 18.25 -8.95 -28.42
C GLY A 617 18.61 -7.64 -27.72
N MET A 618 19.83 -7.15 -27.95
CA MET A 618 20.25 -5.85 -27.43
C MET A 618 20.17 -4.77 -28.49
N PHE A 619 19.66 -3.60 -28.08
CA PHE A 619 19.44 -2.45 -28.94
C PHE A 619 20.14 -1.21 -28.37
N ILE A 620 20.59 -0.34 -29.27
CA ILE A 620 21.21 0.95 -28.93
C ILE A 620 20.57 2.10 -29.72
N THR A 621 20.34 3.22 -29.05
CA THR A 621 20.16 4.55 -29.66
C THR A 621 21.41 5.38 -29.38
N SER A 622 21.72 6.30 -30.30
CA SER A 622 22.73 7.35 -30.11
C SER A 622 22.16 8.78 -30.13
N ASP A 623 20.84 8.91 -30.30
CA ASP A 623 20.10 10.15 -30.57
C ASP A 623 18.84 10.32 -29.68
N ALA A 624 18.88 9.79 -28.45
CA ALA A 624 17.79 9.82 -27.47
C ALA A 624 16.49 9.10 -27.93
N GLY A 625 16.61 7.98 -28.63
CA GLY A 625 15.50 7.08 -28.96
C GLY A 625 14.79 7.40 -30.27
N ASN A 626 15.31 8.32 -31.08
CA ASN A 626 14.78 8.64 -32.41
C ASN A 626 15.12 7.54 -33.42
N SER A 627 16.33 6.97 -33.37
CA SER A 627 16.75 5.82 -34.17
C SER A 627 17.47 4.74 -33.35
N TRP A 628 16.95 3.52 -33.44
CA TRP A 628 17.50 2.33 -32.78
C TRP A 628 18.26 1.46 -33.77
N ARG A 629 19.22 0.69 -33.24
CA ARG A 629 20.03 -0.33 -33.95
C ARG A 629 20.07 -1.58 -33.09
N GLN A 630 20.00 -2.77 -33.68
CA GLN A 630 20.35 -3.99 -32.95
C GLN A 630 21.88 -4.15 -32.92
N ILE A 631 22.43 -4.61 -31.80
CA ILE A 631 23.88 -4.82 -31.60
C ILE A 631 24.26 -6.26 -31.24
N PHE A 632 23.39 -6.97 -30.51
CA PHE A 632 23.61 -8.38 -30.13
C PHE A 632 22.29 -9.17 -30.16
N GLU A 633 22.40 -10.50 -30.27
CA GLU A 633 21.28 -11.47 -30.17
C GLU A 633 21.16 -12.07 -28.75
N GLU A 634 22.16 -11.84 -27.90
CA GLU A 634 22.20 -12.33 -26.51
C GLU A 634 22.22 -11.16 -25.52
N GLU A 635 21.75 -11.40 -24.30
CA GLU A 635 21.78 -10.44 -23.19
C GLU A 635 23.20 -10.31 -22.61
N LEU A 636 23.80 -9.13 -22.73
CA LEU A 636 25.13 -8.79 -22.20
C LEU A 636 25.01 -7.61 -21.21
N GLY A 637 25.85 -7.60 -20.16
CA GLY A 637 26.06 -6.39 -19.37
C GLY A 637 26.86 -5.37 -20.17
N VAL A 638 26.55 -4.08 -20.04
CA VAL A 638 27.22 -2.99 -20.77
C VAL A 638 27.62 -1.86 -19.83
N TRP A 639 28.85 -1.36 -19.99
CA TRP A 639 29.42 -0.27 -19.20
C TRP A 639 30.02 0.83 -20.08
N PHE A 640 29.94 2.07 -19.58
CA PHE A 640 30.45 3.27 -20.23
C PHE A 640 31.86 3.61 -19.71
N LEU A 641 32.83 3.74 -20.61
CA LEU A 641 34.21 4.14 -20.30
C LEU A 641 34.44 5.61 -20.69
N ASP A 642 35.30 6.34 -19.95
CA ASP A 642 35.71 7.71 -20.28
C ASP A 642 34.51 8.60 -20.64
N ASN A 643 33.56 8.72 -19.69
CA ASN A 643 32.34 9.51 -19.83
C ASN A 643 31.51 9.14 -21.10
N GLY A 644 31.40 7.85 -21.39
CA GLY A 644 30.69 7.32 -22.57
C GLY A 644 31.46 7.42 -23.88
N GLY A 645 32.75 7.75 -23.84
CA GLY A 645 33.63 7.72 -24.99
C GLY A 645 33.77 6.31 -25.61
N ALA A 646 33.72 5.26 -24.80
CA ALA A 646 33.66 3.88 -25.28
C ALA A 646 32.65 3.05 -24.49
N LEU A 647 32.20 1.95 -25.10
CA LEU A 647 31.30 0.97 -24.50
C LEU A 647 32.01 -0.37 -24.41
N VAL A 648 31.91 -1.03 -23.27
CA VAL A 648 32.34 -2.43 -23.08
C VAL A 648 31.11 -3.28 -22.83
N ALA A 649 31.01 -4.41 -23.53
CA ALA A 649 29.97 -5.42 -23.31
C ALA A 649 30.58 -6.78 -22.95
N VAL A 650 29.97 -7.48 -21.99
CA VAL A 650 30.40 -8.81 -21.54
C VAL A 650 29.19 -9.67 -21.15
N SER A 651 29.26 -10.97 -21.38
CA SER A 651 28.25 -11.90 -20.86
C SER A 651 28.51 -12.17 -19.38
N LEU A 652 27.48 -11.99 -18.54
CA LEU A 652 27.49 -12.39 -17.13
C LEU A 652 26.59 -13.62 -16.89
N VAL A 653 26.38 -14.44 -17.93
CA VAL A 653 25.63 -15.70 -17.84
C VAL A 653 26.52 -16.74 -17.14
N ALA A 654 26.31 -16.93 -15.84
CA ALA A 654 27.12 -17.77 -14.93
C ALA A 654 27.19 -19.28 -15.26
N THR A 655 26.69 -19.71 -16.42
CA THR A 655 26.86 -21.07 -16.98
C THR A 655 27.88 -21.14 -18.12
N VAL A 656 28.34 -19.99 -18.65
CA VAL A 656 29.23 -19.92 -19.82
C VAL A 656 30.57 -19.26 -19.43
N PRO A 657 31.70 -19.98 -19.45
CA PRO A 657 33.00 -19.40 -19.10
C PRO A 657 33.58 -18.61 -20.30
N ILE A 658 34.01 -17.38 -20.04
CA ILE A 658 34.41 -16.39 -21.05
C ILE A 658 35.85 -15.92 -20.86
N ARG A 659 36.48 -15.50 -21.96
CA ARG A 659 37.85 -14.92 -21.97
C ARG A 659 37.99 -13.63 -22.78
N HIS A 660 36.90 -13.15 -23.38
CA HIS A 660 36.89 -11.97 -24.24
C HIS A 660 35.84 -10.95 -23.78
N VAL A 661 36.13 -9.67 -23.97
CA VAL A 661 35.18 -8.55 -23.93
C VAL A 661 34.91 -8.05 -25.34
N TRP A 662 33.75 -7.44 -25.54
CA TRP A 662 33.47 -6.61 -26.71
C TRP A 662 33.70 -5.14 -26.37
N LEU A 663 34.34 -4.40 -27.27
CA LEU A 663 34.69 -2.99 -27.12
C LEU A 663 34.19 -2.21 -28.35
N SER A 664 33.43 -1.14 -28.13
CA SER A 664 33.03 -0.18 -29.16
C SER A 664 33.60 1.20 -28.84
N LEU A 665 34.14 1.87 -29.85
CA LEU A 665 34.68 3.24 -29.76
C LEU A 665 33.83 4.27 -30.53
N ASP A 666 32.73 3.85 -31.16
CA ASP A 666 32.01 4.62 -32.18
C ASP A 666 30.48 4.71 -31.96
N GLU A 667 30.07 4.72 -30.69
CA GLU A 667 28.67 4.72 -30.24
C GLU A 667 27.89 3.46 -30.66
N GLY A 668 28.55 2.30 -30.57
CA GLY A 668 27.96 0.96 -30.72
C GLY A 668 27.78 0.49 -32.16
N LYS A 669 28.42 1.15 -33.14
CA LYS A 669 28.29 0.81 -34.57
C LYS A 669 29.24 -0.31 -34.98
N LYS A 670 30.39 -0.41 -34.31
CA LYS A 670 31.38 -1.48 -34.50
C LYS A 670 31.87 -1.99 -33.15
N TRP A 671 31.84 -3.30 -32.98
CA TRP A 671 32.32 -4.00 -31.78
C TRP A 671 33.53 -4.85 -32.13
N ASP A 672 34.66 -4.57 -31.47
CA ASP A 672 35.90 -5.33 -31.57
C ASP A 672 36.08 -6.24 -30.35
N ARG A 673 36.55 -7.48 -30.58
CA ARG A 673 36.67 -8.50 -29.53
C ARG A 673 38.10 -8.55 -28.98
N HIS A 674 38.30 -8.25 -27.69
CA HIS A 674 39.60 -8.28 -27.03
C HIS A 674 39.66 -9.39 -25.97
N SER A 675 40.74 -10.18 -25.94
CA SER A 675 40.96 -11.20 -24.91
C SER A 675 41.43 -10.56 -23.59
N PHE A 676 40.77 -10.83 -22.47
CA PHE A 676 41.18 -10.31 -21.15
C PHE A 676 41.88 -11.35 -20.26
N SER A 677 41.83 -12.62 -20.66
CA SER A 677 42.46 -13.74 -19.94
C SER A 677 42.96 -14.80 -20.94
N LEU A 678 43.97 -15.56 -20.53
CA LEU A 678 44.47 -16.73 -21.26
C LEU A 678 43.51 -17.94 -21.12
N ALA A 679 42.90 -18.09 -19.94
CA ALA A 679 41.93 -19.13 -19.63
C ALA A 679 40.49 -18.56 -19.57
N PRO A 680 39.46 -19.30 -20.01
CA PRO A 680 38.07 -18.90 -19.85
C PRO A 680 37.65 -19.02 -18.38
N LEU A 681 36.86 -18.06 -17.91
CA LEU A 681 36.42 -17.92 -16.52
C LEU A 681 34.92 -17.66 -16.48
N PHE A 682 34.25 -18.16 -15.44
CA PHE A 682 32.94 -17.66 -15.07
C PHE A 682 33.13 -16.29 -14.42
N LEU A 683 32.41 -15.26 -14.87
CA LEU A 683 32.41 -13.95 -14.22
C LEU A 683 31.17 -13.81 -13.35
N ASP A 684 31.39 -13.51 -12.08
CA ASP A 684 30.35 -13.33 -11.06
C ASP A 684 30.04 -11.84 -10.80
N GLY A 685 30.93 -10.93 -11.22
CA GLY A 685 30.78 -9.50 -10.98
C GLY A 685 31.76 -8.60 -11.73
N VAL A 686 31.41 -7.32 -11.80
CA VAL A 686 32.19 -6.26 -12.46
C VAL A 686 32.21 -5.01 -11.58
N LEU A 687 33.41 -4.60 -11.15
CA LEU A 687 33.64 -3.39 -10.38
C LEU A 687 34.31 -2.34 -11.28
N MET A 688 33.74 -1.13 -11.38
CA MET A 688 34.25 -0.04 -12.21
C MET A 688 34.27 1.26 -11.41
N GLN A 689 35.34 2.05 -11.58
CA GLN A 689 35.34 3.47 -11.20
C GLN A 689 35.77 4.31 -12.42
N PRO A 690 34.86 5.10 -13.03
CA PRO A 690 35.13 5.82 -14.28
C PRO A 690 36.35 6.75 -14.21
N GLU A 691 36.56 7.43 -13.07
CA GLU A 691 37.68 8.35 -12.83
C GLU A 691 39.05 7.66 -12.94
N ASN A 692 39.16 6.45 -12.41
CA ASN A 692 40.42 5.71 -12.30
C ASN A 692 40.83 4.99 -13.59
N HIS A 693 40.02 5.05 -14.66
CA HIS A 693 40.30 4.43 -15.98
C HIS A 693 40.51 2.90 -15.94
N ILE A 694 39.91 2.23 -14.93
CA ILE A 694 40.13 0.81 -14.62
C ILE A 694 38.80 0.08 -14.43
N ILE A 695 38.75 -1.16 -14.91
CA ILE A 695 37.69 -2.14 -14.66
C ILE A 695 38.32 -3.32 -13.92
N THR A 696 37.65 -3.86 -12.90
CA THR A 696 38.05 -5.10 -12.22
C THR A 696 36.93 -6.12 -12.35
N PHE A 697 37.18 -7.22 -13.06
CA PHE A 697 36.28 -8.36 -13.10
C PHE A 697 36.56 -9.30 -11.92
N THR A 698 35.50 -9.83 -11.32
CA THR A 698 35.56 -10.86 -10.28
C THR A 698 34.96 -12.15 -10.83
N GLY A 699 35.70 -13.26 -10.75
CA GLY A 699 35.26 -14.52 -11.33
C GLY A 699 36.05 -15.73 -10.82
N HIS A 700 35.79 -16.89 -11.42
CA HIS A 700 36.43 -18.16 -11.04
C HIS A 700 36.68 -19.07 -12.26
N LEU A 701 37.68 -19.96 -12.16
CA LEU A 701 38.01 -20.95 -13.19
C LEU A 701 37.09 -22.18 -13.12
N SER A 702 36.59 -22.49 -11.92
CA SER A 702 35.66 -23.58 -11.61
C SER A 702 34.95 -23.25 -10.29
N ARG A 703 33.77 -23.83 -10.02
CA ARG A 703 32.99 -23.60 -8.78
C ARG A 703 33.71 -24.05 -7.48
N VAL A 704 34.91 -24.61 -7.60
CA VAL A 704 35.78 -25.06 -6.50
C VAL A 704 37.21 -24.49 -6.65
N SER A 705 37.41 -23.48 -7.51
CA SER A 705 38.70 -22.80 -7.68
C SER A 705 38.76 -21.50 -6.90
N GLU A 706 39.97 -21.06 -6.55
CA GLU A 706 40.21 -19.75 -5.95
C GLU A 706 39.68 -18.60 -6.82
N TRP A 707 39.09 -17.59 -6.17
CA TRP A 707 38.61 -16.37 -6.81
C TRP A 707 39.72 -15.67 -7.59
N GLN A 708 39.41 -15.23 -8.81
CA GLN A 708 40.31 -14.50 -9.71
C GLN A 708 39.82 -13.06 -9.82
N LEU A 709 40.71 -12.11 -9.51
CA LEU A 709 40.48 -10.69 -9.72
C LEU A 709 41.26 -10.25 -10.96
N ILE A 710 40.58 -9.69 -11.96
CA ILE A 710 41.20 -9.31 -13.24
C ILE A 710 41.03 -7.81 -13.46
N LYS A 711 42.11 -7.08 -13.21
CA LYS A 711 42.23 -5.65 -13.48
C LYS A 711 42.49 -5.43 -14.97
N ILE A 712 41.72 -4.53 -15.57
CA ILE A 712 41.83 -4.09 -16.97
C ILE A 712 42.00 -2.56 -16.95
N ASP A 713 43.20 -2.09 -17.28
CA ASP A 713 43.49 -0.68 -17.52
C ASP A 713 43.19 -0.35 -18.99
N TYR A 714 42.27 0.61 -19.20
CA TYR A 714 41.85 1.08 -20.52
C TYR A 714 42.40 2.47 -20.90
N LYS A 715 43.21 3.09 -20.05
CA LYS A 715 43.85 4.39 -20.28
C LYS A 715 44.70 4.41 -21.55
N ALA A 716 45.30 3.27 -21.90
CA ALA A 716 46.06 3.08 -23.14
C ALA A 716 45.24 3.25 -24.43
N ILE A 717 43.90 3.08 -24.37
CA ILE A 717 43.00 3.39 -25.51
C ILE A 717 43.00 4.90 -25.78
N PHE A 718 43.07 5.72 -24.73
CA PHE A 718 42.89 7.18 -24.78
C PHE A 718 44.21 7.91 -24.48
N SER A 719 45.27 7.59 -25.24
CA SER A 719 46.63 8.07 -25.01
C SER A 719 46.88 9.59 -25.07
N ARG A 720 45.88 10.39 -25.46
CA ARG A 720 45.94 11.87 -25.51
C ARG A 720 44.61 12.49 -25.06
N ARG A 721 44.62 13.76 -24.66
CA ARG A 721 43.39 14.56 -24.49
C ARG A 721 42.76 14.91 -25.85
N CYS A 722 41.45 15.13 -25.88
CA CYS A 722 40.76 15.64 -27.06
C CYS A 722 41.09 17.11 -27.33
N MET A 723 41.00 17.49 -28.61
CA MET A 723 41.12 18.87 -29.11
C MET A 723 39.85 19.22 -29.88
N ASP A 724 39.62 20.49 -30.22
CA ASP A 724 38.39 20.97 -30.90
C ASP A 724 37.97 20.13 -32.13
N GLY A 725 38.95 19.66 -32.91
CA GLY A 725 38.74 18.79 -34.07
C GLY A 725 38.26 17.36 -33.78
N ASP A 726 38.30 16.92 -32.52
CA ASP A 726 37.78 15.62 -32.04
C ASP A 726 36.30 15.66 -31.65
N TYR A 727 35.70 16.86 -31.60
CA TYR A 727 34.35 17.06 -31.11
C TYR A 727 33.33 17.29 -32.23
N GLN A 728 32.08 16.92 -31.98
CA GLN A 728 30.95 17.14 -32.88
C GLN A 728 29.75 17.72 -32.11
N THR A 729 29.04 18.64 -32.75
CA THR A 729 27.78 19.19 -32.24
C THR A 729 26.63 18.24 -32.56
N TRP A 730 25.87 17.82 -31.55
CA TRP A 730 24.62 17.09 -31.70
C TRP A 730 23.47 17.94 -31.17
N HIS A 731 22.40 18.08 -31.96
CA HIS A 731 21.19 18.79 -31.55
C HIS A 731 20.14 17.78 -31.08
N LEU A 732 19.58 18.01 -29.90
CA LEU A 732 18.45 17.23 -29.41
C LEU A 732 17.19 17.54 -30.23
N HIS A 733 16.42 16.52 -30.60
CA HIS A 733 15.14 16.66 -31.28
C HIS A 733 14.18 15.52 -30.94
N ASN A 734 12.88 15.78 -31.11
CA ASN A 734 11.83 14.75 -31.16
C ASN A 734 11.33 14.63 -32.61
N LYS A 735 11.70 13.56 -33.31
CA LYS A 735 11.30 13.25 -34.71
C LYS A 735 11.49 14.43 -35.69
N GLY A 736 12.51 15.24 -35.46
CA GLY A 736 12.86 16.42 -36.27
C GLY A 736 12.47 17.78 -35.65
N GLU A 737 11.59 17.83 -34.65
CA GLU A 737 11.30 19.06 -33.89
C GLU A 737 12.44 19.35 -32.89
N PRO A 738 13.13 20.50 -33.00
CA PRO A 738 14.35 20.79 -32.22
C PRO A 738 14.07 21.41 -30.83
N CYS A 739 12.80 21.61 -30.46
CA CYS A 739 12.41 22.16 -29.17
C CYS A 739 11.91 21.04 -28.26
N VAL A 740 12.73 20.61 -27.30
CA VAL A 740 12.41 19.57 -26.31
C VAL A 740 12.44 20.22 -24.92
N MET A 741 11.42 19.96 -24.09
CA MET A 741 11.21 20.67 -22.81
C MET A 741 11.30 22.21 -22.92
N GLY A 742 10.86 22.75 -24.07
CA GLY A 742 10.87 24.19 -24.34
C GLY A 742 12.23 24.76 -24.74
N GLU A 743 13.27 23.94 -24.93
CA GLU A 743 14.62 24.37 -25.28
C GLU A 743 15.14 23.70 -26.56
N LYS A 744 15.94 24.45 -27.32
CA LYS A 744 16.82 23.92 -28.36
C LYS A 744 18.20 23.70 -27.76
N GLN A 745 18.45 22.47 -27.34
CA GLN A 745 19.70 22.06 -26.70
C GLN A 745 20.69 21.53 -27.75
N THR A 746 21.93 22.07 -27.71
CA THR A 746 23.05 21.53 -28.49
C THR A 746 24.12 20.99 -27.53
N PHE A 747 24.39 19.71 -27.66
CA PHE A 747 25.42 18.99 -26.91
C PHE A 747 26.70 18.90 -27.73
N MET A 748 27.85 18.94 -27.05
CA MET A 748 29.13 18.56 -27.64
C MET A 748 29.38 17.09 -27.31
N LYS A 749 29.41 16.21 -28.33
CA LYS A 749 29.81 14.81 -28.21
C LYS A 749 31.23 14.62 -28.75
N ARG A 750 31.95 13.60 -28.29
CA ARG A 750 33.17 13.14 -28.99
C ARG A 750 32.79 12.59 -30.37
N ARG A 751 33.64 12.75 -31.37
CA ARG A 751 33.45 12.10 -32.68
C ARG A 751 33.56 10.58 -32.53
N PRO A 752 32.56 9.80 -33.01
CA PRO A 752 32.61 8.35 -33.02
C PRO A 752 33.91 7.83 -33.65
N GLY A 753 34.65 6.99 -32.91
CA GLY A 753 35.93 6.42 -33.32
C GLY A 753 37.18 7.21 -32.87
N ASN A 754 37.06 8.46 -32.41
CA ASN A 754 38.22 9.24 -31.98
C ASN A 754 38.73 8.77 -30.61
N ARG A 755 40.01 8.36 -30.57
CA ARG A 755 40.71 7.87 -29.37
C ARG A 755 41.36 9.02 -28.60
N CYS A 756 40.60 9.69 -27.73
CA CYS A 756 41.13 10.76 -26.87
C CYS A 756 40.32 10.94 -25.57
N MET A 757 40.98 11.16 -24.43
CA MET A 757 40.33 11.42 -23.13
C MET A 757 39.53 12.72 -23.19
N LEU A 758 38.34 12.70 -22.61
CA LEU A 758 37.57 13.92 -22.34
C LEU A 758 38.22 14.74 -21.20
N ALA A 759 38.03 16.05 -21.21
CA ALA A 759 38.48 16.90 -20.11
C ALA A 759 37.52 16.76 -18.91
N GLN A 760 38.05 16.89 -17.69
CA GLN A 760 37.26 16.70 -16.47
C GLN A 760 36.22 17.82 -16.28
N ASP A 761 36.59 19.06 -16.61
CA ASP A 761 35.75 20.26 -16.54
C ASP A 761 34.97 20.53 -17.86
N TYR A 762 34.67 19.49 -18.63
CA TYR A 762 34.10 19.63 -19.99
C TYR A 762 32.61 20.00 -19.98
N SER A 763 32.29 21.18 -20.52
CA SER A 763 30.91 21.68 -20.69
C SER A 763 30.18 20.92 -21.80
N ARG A 764 29.45 19.87 -21.40
CA ARG A 764 28.69 18.97 -22.30
C ARG A 764 27.60 19.69 -23.12
N VAL A 765 26.99 20.74 -22.57
CA VAL A 765 26.01 21.60 -23.25
C VAL A 765 26.70 22.84 -23.78
N ILE A 766 26.64 23.07 -25.10
CA ILE A 766 27.22 24.23 -25.78
C ILE A 766 26.26 25.43 -25.69
N SER A 767 24.98 25.14 -25.95
CA SER A 767 23.91 26.12 -26.02
C SER A 767 22.62 25.47 -25.53
N SER A 768 21.91 26.16 -24.65
CA SER A 768 20.47 25.96 -24.53
C SER A 768 19.75 27.25 -24.92
N GLU A 769 19.02 27.20 -26.03
CA GLU A 769 18.27 28.33 -26.56
C GLU A 769 16.77 28.11 -26.26
N PRO A 770 16.15 28.88 -25.35
CA PRO A 770 14.75 28.68 -25.00
C PRO A 770 13.83 29.06 -26.17
N CYS A 771 13.01 28.10 -26.61
CA CYS A 771 12.05 28.25 -27.69
C CYS A 771 10.82 29.09 -27.29
N ILE A 772 10.04 29.54 -28.27
CA ILE A 772 8.71 30.12 -28.02
C ILE A 772 7.76 28.99 -27.62
N CYS A 773 7.03 29.15 -26.51
CA CYS A 773 6.09 28.16 -26.00
C CYS A 773 4.99 27.78 -27.02
N ARG A 774 4.78 26.48 -27.20
CA ARG A 774 3.72 25.87 -28.01
C ARG A 774 2.76 25.06 -27.13
N ALA A 775 1.64 24.60 -27.68
CA ALA A 775 0.71 23.69 -26.97
C ALA A 775 1.33 22.34 -26.54
N TYR A 776 2.53 22.01 -27.04
CA TYR A 776 3.30 20.82 -26.62
C TYR A 776 4.01 21.02 -25.27
N ASP A 777 4.22 22.27 -24.84
CA ASP A 777 4.88 22.65 -23.57
C ASP A 777 3.89 22.76 -22.39
N PHE A 778 2.60 22.48 -22.63
CA PHE A 778 1.52 22.55 -21.65
C PHE A 778 0.74 21.23 -21.53
N GLU A 779 0.74 20.67 -20.33
CA GLU A 779 -0.16 19.60 -19.92
C GLU A 779 -1.54 20.17 -19.53
N CYS A 780 -2.54 19.30 -19.39
CA CYS A 780 -3.84 19.73 -18.88
C CYS A 780 -3.75 19.96 -17.37
N ASP A 781 -4.40 21.02 -16.86
CA ASP A 781 -4.46 21.27 -15.41
C ASP A 781 -5.51 20.37 -14.74
N TYR A 782 -5.49 20.29 -13.41
CA TYR A 782 -6.40 19.44 -12.66
C TYR A 782 -7.88 19.75 -12.97
N GLY A 783 -8.63 18.69 -13.30
CA GLY A 783 -10.03 18.80 -13.74
C GLY A 783 -10.21 18.98 -15.25
N TYR A 784 -9.13 18.94 -16.04
CA TYR A 784 -9.18 18.99 -17.49
C TYR A 784 -8.57 17.73 -18.11
N GLU A 785 -9.22 17.22 -19.16
CA GLU A 785 -8.86 16.00 -19.86
C GLU A 785 -8.52 16.32 -21.32
N ARG A 786 -7.52 15.64 -21.90
CA ARG A 786 -7.09 15.89 -23.28
C ARG A 786 -8.01 15.18 -24.27
N GLN A 787 -8.69 15.95 -25.09
CA GLN A 787 -9.60 15.45 -26.12
C GLN A 787 -8.85 14.94 -27.36
N ALA A 788 -9.56 14.22 -28.24
CA ALA A 788 -9.02 13.68 -29.48
C ALA A 788 -8.49 14.74 -30.47
N ASP A 789 -8.87 16.01 -30.30
CA ASP A 789 -8.32 17.14 -31.06
C ASP A 789 -7.02 17.74 -30.46
N GLY A 790 -6.52 17.12 -29.39
CA GLY A 790 -5.32 17.52 -28.66
C GLY A 790 -5.52 18.63 -27.62
N LYS A 791 -6.71 19.25 -27.53
CA LYS A 791 -7.00 20.32 -26.55
C LYS A 791 -7.38 19.78 -25.18
N CYS A 792 -7.17 20.59 -24.15
CA CYS A 792 -7.63 20.30 -22.80
C CYS A 792 -9.02 20.91 -22.61
N SER A 793 -10.03 20.09 -22.31
CA SER A 793 -11.39 20.53 -21.97
C SER A 793 -11.70 20.17 -20.51
N PRO A 794 -12.58 20.92 -19.81
CA PRO A 794 -13.00 20.51 -18.48
C PRO A 794 -13.64 19.13 -18.55
N ALA A 795 -13.25 18.26 -17.63
CA ALA A 795 -13.82 16.93 -17.48
C ALA A 795 -15.29 17.01 -17.07
N PHE A 796 -16.08 15.97 -17.36
CA PHE A 796 -17.53 15.94 -17.04
C PHE A 796 -17.83 16.16 -15.53
N TRP A 797 -16.86 15.85 -14.68
CA TRP A 797 -16.94 15.94 -13.22
C TRP A 797 -16.45 17.27 -12.65
N PHE A 798 -15.89 18.14 -13.48
CA PHE A 798 -15.19 19.36 -13.09
C PHE A 798 -15.91 20.63 -13.57
N ASN A 799 -16.07 21.61 -12.67
CA ASN A 799 -16.64 22.90 -13.03
C ASN A 799 -15.53 23.98 -13.03
N PRO A 800 -15.15 24.56 -14.18
CA PRO A 800 -14.09 25.57 -14.24
C PRO A 800 -14.46 26.87 -13.52
N ASN A 801 -15.73 27.09 -13.19
CA ASN A 801 -16.19 28.24 -12.42
C ASN A 801 -16.05 28.04 -10.89
N THR A 802 -15.82 26.80 -10.42
CA THR A 802 -15.48 26.57 -9.00
C THR A 802 -13.98 26.71 -8.79
N ALA A 803 -13.56 27.82 -8.20
CA ALA A 803 -12.15 28.15 -7.98
C ALA A 803 -11.49 27.18 -6.97
N THR A 804 -10.80 26.16 -7.48
CA THR A 804 -10.24 25.02 -6.72
C THR A 804 -9.16 25.34 -5.69
N ARG A 805 -8.49 26.49 -5.82
CA ARG A 805 -7.38 26.89 -4.94
C ARG A 805 -7.91 27.83 -3.86
N SER A 806 -7.69 27.51 -2.58
CA SER A 806 -8.05 28.39 -1.47
C SER A 806 -7.31 29.73 -1.59
N CYS A 807 -8.00 30.85 -1.37
CA CYS A 807 -7.43 32.18 -1.55
C CYS A 807 -7.95 33.18 -0.50
N SER A 808 -7.04 33.92 0.10
CA SER A 808 -7.32 35.07 0.97
C SER A 808 -7.69 36.30 0.13
N THR A 809 -8.70 37.05 0.59
CA THR A 809 -9.38 38.13 -0.17
C THR A 809 -8.52 39.37 -0.48
N SER A 810 -7.23 39.37 -0.12
CA SER A 810 -6.24 40.41 -0.45
C SER A 810 -5.37 40.10 -1.68
N HIS A 811 -5.48 38.90 -2.27
CA HIS A 811 -4.59 38.47 -3.35
C HIS A 811 -5.32 38.23 -4.68
N ASN A 812 -4.55 38.29 -5.77
CA ASN A 812 -4.97 37.79 -7.08
C ASN A 812 -4.49 36.35 -7.22
N TYR A 813 -5.39 35.43 -7.57
CA TYR A 813 -5.02 34.06 -7.92
C TYR A 813 -4.80 33.92 -9.42
N LEU A 814 -3.98 32.94 -9.79
CA LEU A 814 -3.81 32.50 -11.17
C LEU A 814 -4.89 31.43 -11.44
N ASN A 815 -5.96 31.85 -12.11
CA ASN A 815 -7.02 30.95 -12.56
C ASN A 815 -6.57 30.18 -13.81
N SER A 816 -6.92 28.90 -13.87
CA SER A 816 -6.47 28.02 -14.95
C SER A 816 -7.24 28.29 -16.25
N THR A 817 -6.55 28.16 -17.37
CA THR A 817 -7.13 28.12 -18.72
C THR A 817 -7.58 26.72 -19.13
N GLY A 818 -7.32 25.73 -18.27
CA GLY A 818 -7.33 24.30 -18.59
C GLY A 818 -5.96 23.71 -18.89
N TYR A 819 -4.94 24.57 -18.95
CA TYR A 819 -3.56 24.21 -19.22
C TYR A 819 -2.65 24.64 -18.05
N ARG A 820 -1.66 23.81 -17.71
CA ARG A 820 -0.52 24.19 -16.87
C ARG A 820 0.78 23.91 -17.63
N LYS A 821 1.78 24.78 -17.47
CA LYS A 821 3.09 24.59 -18.11
C LYS A 821 3.76 23.36 -17.47
N VAL A 822 4.33 22.47 -18.29
CA VAL A 822 5.06 21.29 -17.78
C VAL A 822 6.22 21.77 -16.89
N LEU A 823 6.39 21.15 -15.72
CA LEU A 823 7.49 21.53 -14.81
C LEU A 823 8.85 21.19 -15.43
N SER A 824 9.84 22.03 -15.14
CA SER A 824 11.16 22.08 -15.81
C SER A 824 11.14 22.49 -17.29
N ASN A 825 9.99 22.83 -17.88
CA ASN A 825 9.96 23.35 -19.24
C ASN A 825 10.40 24.83 -19.27
N ASN A 826 11.41 25.14 -20.08
CA ASN A 826 12.06 26.46 -20.12
C ASN A 826 11.66 27.32 -21.33
N CYS A 827 10.58 26.98 -22.05
CA CYS A 827 10.10 27.84 -23.15
C CYS A 827 9.77 29.26 -22.66
N LYS A 828 10.01 30.25 -23.52
CA LYS A 828 9.61 31.64 -23.34
C LYS A 828 8.20 31.86 -23.89
N GLU A 829 7.34 32.50 -23.10
CA GLU A 829 6.01 32.88 -23.55
C GLU A 829 6.11 33.96 -24.64
N GLY A 830 5.40 33.77 -25.75
CA GLY A 830 5.47 34.66 -26.91
C GLY A 830 4.20 34.56 -27.74
N GLY A 831 3.36 35.60 -27.70
CA GLY A 831 2.07 35.66 -28.37
C GLY A 831 1.03 36.41 -27.54
N LYS A 832 -0.23 36.01 -27.65
CA LYS A 832 -1.27 36.34 -26.65
C LYS A 832 -1.30 35.23 -25.60
N ASP A 833 -1.62 35.57 -24.36
CA ASP A 833 -1.65 34.65 -23.21
C ASP A 833 -2.86 33.69 -23.28
N VAL A 834 -2.79 32.73 -24.20
CA VAL A 834 -3.86 31.75 -24.48
C VAL A 834 -3.82 30.59 -23.48
N TYR A 835 -2.64 30.05 -23.20
CA TYR A 835 -2.45 28.90 -22.31
C TYR A 835 -2.08 29.33 -20.88
N SER A 836 -1.34 30.43 -20.73
CA SER A 836 -0.87 30.96 -19.45
C SER A 836 -2.04 31.33 -18.51
N PRO A 837 -1.96 31.02 -17.21
CA PRO A 837 -3.07 31.18 -16.29
C PRO A 837 -3.38 32.66 -16.02
N ARG A 838 -4.67 33.00 -15.95
CA ARG A 838 -5.14 34.39 -15.91
C ARG A 838 -5.23 34.90 -14.48
N LYS A 839 -4.68 36.10 -14.23
CA LYS A 839 -4.82 36.79 -12.93
C LYS A 839 -6.28 37.19 -12.72
N GLN A 840 -6.88 36.69 -11.64
CA GLN A 840 -8.25 37.00 -11.24
C GLN A 840 -8.28 37.41 -9.76
N HIS A 841 -9.08 38.43 -9.42
CA HIS A 841 -9.28 38.82 -8.03
C HIS A 841 -10.01 37.72 -7.26
N CYS A 842 -9.57 37.44 -6.02
CA CYS A 842 -10.24 36.49 -5.15
C CYS A 842 -11.50 37.09 -4.53
N SER A 843 -12.66 36.81 -5.13
CA SER A 843 -13.96 37.05 -4.50
C SER A 843 -14.06 36.33 -3.15
N PRO A 844 -14.73 36.91 -2.12
CA PRO A 844 -15.08 36.17 -0.93
C PRO A 844 -15.96 34.96 -1.29
N ARG A 845 -15.91 33.90 -0.48
CA ARG A 845 -16.65 32.65 -0.68
C ARG A 845 -17.58 32.38 0.51
N PRO A 846 -18.73 31.72 0.32
CA PRO A 846 -19.43 31.09 1.43
C PRO A 846 -18.49 30.08 2.11
N PRO A 847 -18.64 29.85 3.43
CA PRO A 847 -17.95 28.74 4.07
C PRO A 847 -18.42 27.42 3.45
N ARG A 848 -17.51 26.46 3.29
CA ARG A 848 -17.81 25.10 2.80
C ARG A 848 -16.87 24.06 3.39
N GLY A 849 -17.38 22.85 3.56
CA GLY A 849 -16.61 21.75 4.14
C GLY A 849 -16.34 21.99 5.61
N LEU A 850 -17.33 22.51 6.33
CA LEU A 850 -17.33 22.55 7.78
C LEU A 850 -17.35 21.11 8.32
N ARG A 851 -16.47 20.79 9.27
CA ARG A 851 -16.36 19.46 9.88
C ARG A 851 -16.18 19.59 11.38
N LEU A 852 -17.03 18.90 12.13
CA LEU A 852 -16.99 18.85 13.60
C LEU A 852 -16.56 17.45 14.06
N THR A 853 -15.59 17.39 14.96
CA THR A 853 -15.02 16.14 15.49
C THR A 853 -14.60 16.27 16.96
N THR A 854 -14.45 15.17 17.67
CA THR A 854 -13.75 15.12 18.97
C THR A 854 -12.25 14.87 18.77
N SER A 855 -11.41 15.35 19.69
CA SER A 855 -9.95 15.19 19.60
C SER A 855 -9.46 13.74 19.59
N GLN A 856 -10.24 12.81 20.18
CA GLN A 856 -9.98 11.37 20.20
C GLN A 856 -10.67 10.62 19.04
N GLY A 857 -11.59 11.28 18.33
CA GLY A 857 -12.43 10.66 17.29
C GLY A 857 -13.56 9.75 17.82
N GLU A 858 -13.78 9.72 19.14
CA GLU A 858 -14.82 8.92 19.78
C GLU A 858 -16.15 9.69 19.87
N LEU A 859 -17.27 8.99 19.68
CA LEU A 859 -18.65 9.52 19.74
C LEU A 859 -19.38 9.16 21.04
N THR A 860 -18.61 8.73 22.05
CA THR A 860 -19.08 8.31 23.38
C THR A 860 -18.20 8.96 24.44
N ALA A 861 -18.80 9.44 25.53
CA ALA A 861 -18.07 9.95 26.68
C ALA A 861 -18.87 9.74 27.98
N THR A 862 -18.24 9.79 29.14
CA THR A 862 -18.94 9.67 30.43
C THR A 862 -19.41 11.04 30.94
N VAL A 863 -20.51 11.05 31.71
CA VAL A 863 -20.98 12.25 32.44
C VAL A 863 -19.82 12.87 33.25
N GLY A 864 -19.68 14.19 33.20
CA GLY A 864 -18.63 14.94 33.88
C GLY A 864 -17.23 14.90 33.23
N SER A 865 -17.01 14.10 32.17
CA SER A 865 -15.73 14.09 31.44
C SER A 865 -15.56 15.32 30.54
N ASN A 866 -14.30 15.75 30.34
CA ASN A 866 -13.95 16.90 29.50
C ASN A 866 -13.75 16.50 28.05
N VAL A 867 -14.81 16.57 27.24
CA VAL A 867 -14.77 16.32 25.80
C VAL A 867 -14.16 17.53 25.08
N THR A 868 -13.17 17.30 24.21
CA THR A 868 -12.54 18.38 23.43
C THR A 868 -13.01 18.31 21.97
N PHE A 869 -13.63 19.38 21.49
CA PHE A 869 -14.16 19.52 20.13
C PHE A 869 -13.20 20.29 19.22
N LEU A 870 -13.07 19.82 17.99
CA LEU A 870 -12.26 20.37 16.92
C LEU A 870 -13.17 20.66 15.72
N VAL A 871 -13.16 21.92 15.28
CA VAL A 871 -13.90 22.40 14.11
C VAL A 871 -12.91 22.75 13.01
N TYR A 872 -13.08 22.14 11.85
CA TYR A 872 -12.32 22.40 10.63
C TYR A 872 -13.23 23.01 9.57
N LEU A 873 -12.67 23.83 8.69
CA LEU A 873 -13.39 24.44 7.56
C LEU A 873 -12.48 24.33 6.33
N ASP A 874 -12.90 23.60 5.30
CA ASP A 874 -12.08 23.36 4.10
C ASP A 874 -11.96 24.63 3.22
N ASP A 875 -13.04 25.40 3.09
CA ASP A 875 -13.14 26.61 2.26
C ASP A 875 -13.81 27.76 3.05
N GLY A 876 -13.19 28.95 3.07
CA GLY A 876 -13.74 30.14 3.73
C GLY A 876 -12.66 31.05 4.35
N ASN A 877 -12.89 32.37 4.36
CA ASN A 877 -11.91 33.32 4.91
C ASN A 877 -12.02 33.39 6.46
N SER A 878 -10.98 32.91 7.16
CA SER A 878 -10.90 32.81 8.62
C SER A 878 -10.99 34.12 9.39
N LEU A 879 -10.86 35.27 8.71
CA LEU A 879 -10.99 36.61 9.29
C LEU A 879 -12.45 37.11 9.36
N TRP A 880 -13.34 36.61 8.49
CA TRP A 880 -14.72 37.09 8.33
C TRP A 880 -15.80 35.99 8.43
N THR A 881 -15.40 34.74 8.67
CA THR A 881 -16.33 33.66 9.00
C THR A 881 -16.39 33.49 10.52
N TYR A 882 -17.56 33.76 11.11
CA TYR A 882 -17.81 33.43 12.51
C TYR A 882 -18.29 31.98 12.63
N ILE A 883 -17.91 31.30 13.71
CA ILE A 883 -18.39 29.96 14.02
C ILE A 883 -19.12 29.99 15.35
N GLN A 884 -20.38 29.57 15.33
CA GLN A 884 -21.17 29.22 16.49
C GLN A 884 -21.14 27.70 16.67
N LEU A 885 -20.80 27.25 17.87
CA LEU A 885 -20.83 25.84 18.28
C LEU A 885 -21.87 25.68 19.39
N ASP A 886 -22.95 24.97 19.09
CA ASP A 886 -23.99 24.57 20.04
C ASP A 886 -23.72 23.14 20.51
N PHE A 887 -23.67 22.91 21.82
CA PHE A 887 -23.45 21.57 22.40
C PHE A 887 -24.74 20.74 22.52
N GLY A 888 -25.91 21.33 22.26
CA GLY A 888 -27.20 20.65 22.33
C GLY A 888 -27.75 20.46 23.76
N ASP A 889 -27.04 20.97 24.76
CA ASP A 889 -27.48 21.09 26.17
C ASP A 889 -27.92 22.53 26.53
N GLY A 890 -28.05 23.40 25.52
CA GLY A 890 -28.37 24.82 25.66
C GLY A 890 -27.15 25.74 25.78
N ILE A 891 -25.92 25.20 25.81
CA ILE A 891 -24.70 26.01 25.83
C ILE A 891 -24.21 26.24 24.39
N THR A 892 -24.18 27.51 23.98
CA THR A 892 -23.65 27.95 22.68
C THR A 892 -22.38 28.79 22.86
N PHE A 893 -21.34 28.49 22.09
CA PHE A 893 -20.06 29.22 22.10
C PHE A 893 -19.74 29.79 20.72
N MET A 894 -19.47 31.09 20.60
CA MET A 894 -19.17 31.77 19.33
C MET A 894 -17.75 32.33 19.28
N TYR A 895 -17.04 32.11 18.18
CA TYR A 895 -15.64 32.55 18.01
C TYR A 895 -15.22 32.69 16.54
N ASN A 896 -14.13 33.44 16.32
CA ASN A 896 -13.47 33.53 15.01
C ASN A 896 -12.35 32.48 14.92
N LEU A 897 -12.21 31.85 13.76
CA LEU A 897 -11.32 30.70 13.54
C LEU A 897 -9.82 31.00 13.79
N SER A 898 -9.41 32.27 13.68
CA SER A 898 -8.02 32.73 13.63
C SER A 898 -7.13 32.47 14.88
N ARG A 899 -7.60 31.82 15.97
CA ARG A 899 -6.84 31.84 17.25
C ARG A 899 -6.96 30.67 18.25
N ARG A 900 -7.49 29.49 17.89
CA ARG A 900 -7.43 28.28 18.76
C ARG A 900 -7.20 26.99 17.96
N GLY A 901 -6.00 26.42 18.07
CA GLY A 901 -5.71 25.06 17.61
C GLY A 901 -6.10 23.97 18.62
N ASP A 902 -6.12 24.31 19.92
CA ASP A 902 -6.28 23.37 21.04
C ASP A 902 -7.73 22.84 21.24
N GLY A 903 -8.65 23.23 20.36
CA GLY A 903 -10.07 22.92 20.44
C GLY A 903 -10.85 23.69 21.52
N ILE A 904 -12.08 23.23 21.76
CA ILE A 904 -12.96 23.74 22.81
C ILE A 904 -13.33 22.58 23.73
N LYS A 905 -13.10 22.77 25.04
CA LYS A 905 -13.42 21.77 26.07
C LYS A 905 -14.80 22.04 26.65
N HIS A 906 -15.62 21.00 26.75
CA HIS A 906 -16.94 21.03 27.38
C HIS A 906 -17.18 19.74 28.18
N SER A 907 -18.03 19.80 29.20
CA SER A 907 -18.38 18.66 30.06
C SER A 907 -19.88 18.62 30.38
N TYR A 908 -20.50 17.49 30.03
CA TYR A 908 -21.94 17.29 30.12
C TYR A 908 -22.34 16.84 31.53
N ARG A 909 -23.43 17.40 32.04
CA ARG A 909 -23.94 17.14 33.40
C ARG A 909 -24.93 15.99 33.49
N GLU A 910 -25.58 15.64 32.39
CA GLU A 910 -26.63 14.64 32.30
C GLU A 910 -26.26 13.58 31.26
N ALA A 911 -26.75 12.36 31.44
CA ALA A 911 -26.61 11.28 30.46
C ALA A 911 -27.69 11.41 29.37
N GLY A 912 -27.30 11.25 28.10
CA GLY A 912 -28.19 11.51 26.96
C GLY A 912 -27.46 11.46 25.63
N ILE A 913 -28.21 11.60 24.54
CA ILE A 913 -27.67 11.74 23.18
C ILE A 913 -27.77 13.22 22.79
N PHE A 914 -26.65 13.92 22.79
CA PHE A 914 -26.57 15.35 22.49
C PHE A 914 -26.21 15.57 21.02
N ARG A 915 -26.90 16.49 20.35
CA ARG A 915 -26.63 16.86 18.95
C ARG A 915 -25.80 18.14 18.93
N VAL A 916 -24.48 17.98 18.95
CA VAL A 916 -23.53 19.09 18.83
C VAL A 916 -23.56 19.60 17.39
N THR A 917 -23.75 20.92 17.19
CA THR A 917 -23.79 21.52 15.86
C THR A 917 -22.80 22.68 15.75
N ALA A 918 -21.97 22.66 14.72
CA ALA A 918 -21.16 23.78 14.29
C ALA A 918 -21.88 24.48 13.13
N HIS A 919 -22.02 25.80 13.24
CA HIS A 919 -22.58 26.69 12.22
C HIS A 919 -21.53 27.73 11.86
N ALA A 920 -21.06 27.73 10.61
CA ALA A 920 -20.11 28.70 10.09
C ALA A 920 -20.83 29.62 9.11
N GLU A 921 -20.69 30.93 9.26
CA GLU A 921 -21.41 31.91 8.43
C GLU A 921 -20.54 33.12 8.09
N ASN A 922 -20.73 33.65 6.89
CA ASN A 922 -20.18 34.93 6.46
C ASN A 922 -21.11 35.62 5.44
N SER A 923 -20.72 36.81 4.98
CA SER A 923 -21.51 37.65 4.04
C SER A 923 -21.84 37.02 2.66
N GLN A 924 -21.41 35.80 2.37
CA GLN A 924 -21.69 35.07 1.13
C GLN A 924 -22.50 33.77 1.34
N GLY A 925 -22.76 33.37 2.60
CA GLY A 925 -23.55 32.18 2.93
C GLY A 925 -23.10 31.50 4.23
N TYR A 926 -23.65 30.31 4.49
CA TYR A 926 -23.40 29.51 5.69
C TYR A 926 -23.16 28.02 5.35
N ASP A 927 -22.57 27.29 6.29
CA ASP A 927 -22.38 25.84 6.28
C ASP A 927 -22.62 25.27 7.69
N ILE A 928 -23.11 24.02 7.78
CA ILE A 928 -23.57 23.41 9.03
C ILE A 928 -23.09 21.96 9.13
N SER A 929 -22.39 21.64 10.23
CA SER A 929 -21.91 20.29 10.54
C SER A 929 -22.42 19.85 11.91
N SER A 930 -23.21 18.78 11.96
CA SER A 930 -23.72 18.19 13.20
C SER A 930 -23.10 16.82 13.51
N MET A 931 -22.76 16.57 14.77
CA MET A 931 -22.46 15.22 15.27
C MET A 931 -23.37 14.86 16.44
N PHE A 932 -23.66 13.57 16.59
CA PHE A 932 -24.34 13.03 17.77
C PHE A 932 -23.30 12.46 18.73
N LEU A 933 -23.39 12.83 19.99
CA LEU A 933 -22.50 12.41 21.06
C LEU A 933 -23.32 11.69 22.14
N HIS A 934 -23.00 10.43 22.41
CA HIS A 934 -23.66 9.67 23.45
C HIS A 934 -22.91 9.84 24.78
N ILE A 935 -23.51 10.59 25.70
CA ILE A 935 -23.02 10.76 27.07
C ILE A 935 -23.62 9.65 27.93
N THR A 936 -22.79 8.71 28.34
CA THR A 936 -23.18 7.54 29.14
C THR A 936 -22.94 7.79 30.63
N SER A 937 -23.77 7.14 31.45
CA SER A 937 -23.56 7.01 32.89
C SER A 937 -23.34 5.53 33.21
N PRO A 938 -22.46 5.19 34.17
CA PRO A 938 -22.29 3.80 34.58
C PRO A 938 -23.60 3.26 35.18
N VAL A 939 -23.93 2.02 34.78
CA VAL A 939 -24.95 1.19 35.46
C VAL A 939 -24.22 0.38 36.52
N GLU A 940 -24.77 0.34 37.73
CA GLU A 940 -24.20 -0.37 38.87
C GLU A 940 -24.81 -1.77 39.06
N ARG A 941 -26.09 -1.93 38.72
CA ARG A 941 -26.84 -3.19 38.88
C ARG A 941 -27.91 -3.35 37.80
N VAL A 942 -28.14 -4.60 37.42
CA VAL A 942 -29.24 -5.07 36.56
C VAL A 942 -29.99 -6.17 37.30
N HIS A 943 -31.31 -6.26 37.13
CA HIS A 943 -32.12 -7.39 37.58
C HIS A 943 -33.21 -7.76 36.56
N LEU A 944 -33.35 -9.04 36.24
CA LEU A 944 -34.35 -9.60 35.34
C LEU A 944 -35.64 -9.98 36.10
N SER A 945 -36.58 -9.04 36.12
CA SER A 945 -37.95 -9.32 36.56
C SER A 945 -38.69 -10.10 35.48
N ALA A 946 -39.04 -11.35 35.79
CA ALA A 946 -39.77 -12.26 34.93
C ALA A 946 -40.59 -13.27 35.76
N PRO A 947 -41.74 -13.74 35.25
CA PRO A 947 -42.56 -14.75 35.93
C PRO A 947 -41.83 -16.09 36.04
N ILE A 948 -42.05 -16.82 37.14
CA ILE A 948 -41.42 -18.13 37.37
C ILE A 948 -42.07 -19.23 36.53
N VAL A 949 -43.39 -19.15 36.30
CA VAL A 949 -44.15 -20.08 35.47
C VAL A 949 -44.85 -19.34 34.33
N ALA A 950 -44.73 -19.85 33.10
CA ALA A 950 -45.36 -19.27 31.91
C ALA A 950 -46.23 -20.30 31.17
N ILE A 951 -47.28 -19.82 30.49
CA ILE A 951 -48.19 -20.68 29.71
C ILE A 951 -47.66 -20.79 28.27
N ARG A 952 -47.52 -22.02 27.76
CA ARG A 952 -47.09 -22.28 26.38
C ARG A 952 -48.02 -21.60 25.37
N LYS A 953 -47.46 -20.91 24.36
CA LYS A 953 -48.18 -20.08 23.37
C LYS A 953 -48.95 -18.87 23.95
N LYS A 954 -48.62 -18.42 25.17
CA LYS A 954 -49.09 -17.14 25.72
C LYS A 954 -47.90 -16.17 25.88
N GLU A 955 -48.16 -14.89 25.70
CA GLU A 955 -47.20 -13.82 25.98
C GLU A 955 -46.91 -13.74 27.49
N ALA A 956 -45.63 -13.61 27.82
CA ALA A 956 -45.12 -13.34 29.15
C ALA A 956 -44.28 -12.06 29.11
N ASN A 957 -44.53 -11.14 30.05
CA ASN A 957 -43.80 -9.88 30.16
C ASN A 957 -42.52 -10.07 30.97
N LEU A 958 -41.43 -9.52 30.45
CA LEU A 958 -40.07 -9.60 30.98
C LEU A 958 -39.54 -8.17 31.07
N THR A 959 -38.98 -7.78 32.22
CA THR A 959 -38.52 -6.41 32.48
C THR A 959 -37.15 -6.42 33.15
N ALA A 960 -36.18 -5.79 32.50
CA ALA A 960 -34.84 -5.54 33.04
C ALA A 960 -34.84 -4.24 33.85
N VAL A 961 -34.81 -4.38 35.17
CA VAL A 961 -34.68 -3.26 36.12
C VAL A 961 -33.20 -2.89 36.22
N VAL A 962 -32.90 -1.59 36.20
CA VAL A 962 -31.52 -1.07 36.16
C VAL A 962 -31.34 0.01 37.22
N TRP A 963 -30.15 0.07 37.81
CA TRP A 963 -29.77 1.10 38.79
C TRP A 963 -28.44 1.77 38.39
N PRO A 964 -28.38 3.12 38.35
CA PRO A 964 -29.52 4.05 38.47
C PRO A 964 -30.51 3.92 37.29
N VAL A 965 -31.69 4.54 37.41
CA VAL A 965 -32.73 4.46 36.37
C VAL A 965 -32.37 5.36 35.19
N HIS A 966 -32.15 4.76 34.03
CA HIS A 966 -31.80 5.47 32.79
C HIS A 966 -32.97 5.51 31.80
N HIS A 967 -33.10 6.63 31.09
CA HIS A 967 -34.15 6.85 30.10
C HIS A 967 -33.55 6.83 28.69
N ARG A 968 -33.82 5.77 27.92
CA ARG A 968 -33.48 5.64 26.47
C ARG A 968 -31.99 5.71 26.08
N THR A 969 -31.05 5.69 27.04
CA THR A 969 -29.59 5.64 26.79
C THR A 969 -28.98 4.23 26.88
N LEU A 970 -29.80 3.21 27.17
CA LEU A 970 -29.35 1.83 27.33
C LEU A 970 -29.76 0.97 26.13
N THR A 971 -28.98 -0.07 25.87
CA THR A 971 -29.34 -1.14 24.91
C THR A 971 -29.47 -2.46 25.65
N PHE A 972 -30.62 -3.12 25.48
CA PHE A 972 -30.96 -4.39 26.12
C PHE A 972 -30.87 -5.52 25.08
N PHE A 973 -30.11 -6.56 25.41
CA PHE A 973 -29.91 -7.74 24.56
C PHE A 973 -30.56 -8.94 25.24
N TRP A 974 -31.66 -9.42 24.68
CA TRP A 974 -32.47 -10.50 25.22
C TRP A 974 -32.11 -11.83 24.56
N TRP A 975 -31.57 -12.74 25.36
CA TRP A 975 -31.17 -14.08 24.93
C TRP A 975 -32.22 -15.09 25.39
N PHE A 976 -32.82 -15.78 24.42
CA PHE A 976 -33.84 -16.81 24.64
C PHE A 976 -33.29 -18.18 24.27
N GLU A 977 -33.49 -19.15 25.17
CA GLU A 977 -33.00 -20.53 25.01
C GLU A 977 -31.48 -20.58 24.71
N ASN A 978 -31.09 -21.20 23.60
CA ASN A 978 -29.72 -21.40 23.15
C ASN A 978 -29.47 -20.69 21.80
N SER A 979 -30.13 -19.54 21.57
CA SER A 979 -29.99 -18.73 20.35
C SER A 979 -28.56 -18.20 20.20
N SER A 980 -28.05 -18.20 18.96
CA SER A 980 -26.81 -17.52 18.59
C SER A 980 -26.96 -16.00 18.48
N GLU A 981 -28.19 -15.51 18.37
CA GLU A 981 -28.52 -14.10 18.15
C GLU A 981 -29.45 -13.58 19.26
N PRO A 982 -29.16 -12.42 19.87
CA PRO A 982 -30.06 -11.78 20.83
C PRO A 982 -31.10 -10.90 20.13
N LEU A 983 -32.28 -10.77 20.73
CA LEU A 983 -33.26 -9.76 20.35
C LEU A 983 -32.90 -8.44 21.05
N ILE A 984 -32.73 -7.35 20.29
CA ILE A 984 -32.25 -6.06 20.80
C ILE A 984 -33.44 -5.11 21.03
N THR A 985 -33.53 -4.48 22.22
CA THR A 985 -34.50 -3.41 22.53
C THR A 985 -33.84 -2.19 23.15
N LEU A 986 -34.49 -1.03 23.02
CA LEU A 986 -34.11 0.22 23.70
C LEU A 986 -34.92 0.47 24.97
N ASP A 987 -36.14 -0.05 25.03
CA ASP A 987 -36.96 -0.12 26.24
C ASP A 987 -36.60 -1.38 27.04
N GLY A 988 -36.55 -1.24 28.36
CA GLY A 988 -36.18 -2.33 29.28
C GLY A 988 -37.26 -3.39 29.50
N SER A 989 -38.33 -3.42 28.71
CA SER A 989 -39.43 -4.38 28.82
C SER A 989 -39.79 -5.00 27.47
N ILE A 990 -40.09 -6.30 27.48
CA ILE A 990 -40.49 -7.08 26.30
C ILE A 990 -41.56 -8.12 26.65
N SER A 991 -42.48 -8.35 25.72
CA SER A 991 -43.43 -9.47 25.76
C SER A 991 -42.93 -10.58 24.86
N TYR A 992 -42.68 -11.78 25.40
CA TYR A 992 -42.18 -12.94 24.67
C TYR A 992 -43.12 -14.15 24.81
N THR A 993 -43.25 -14.96 23.75
CA THR A 993 -44.11 -16.15 23.74
C THR A 993 -43.26 -17.41 23.70
N PHE A 994 -43.40 -18.27 24.72
CA PHE A 994 -42.66 -19.53 24.81
C PHE A 994 -43.38 -20.67 24.07
N TRP A 995 -42.62 -21.38 23.23
CA TRP A 995 -43.14 -22.45 22.36
C TRP A 995 -42.83 -23.87 22.86
N LYS A 996 -41.75 -24.04 23.63
CA LYS A 996 -41.31 -25.34 24.19
C LYS A 996 -41.74 -25.46 25.66
N GLU A 997 -42.28 -26.60 26.03
CA GLU A 997 -42.53 -26.92 27.44
C GLU A 997 -41.21 -27.27 28.16
N GLY A 998 -41.11 -26.95 29.45
CA GLY A 998 -39.94 -27.23 30.28
C GLY A 998 -39.20 -25.98 30.76
N MET A 999 -37.97 -26.18 31.26
CA MET A 999 -37.13 -25.10 31.77
C MET A 999 -36.54 -24.30 30.60
N ASN A 1000 -36.98 -23.05 30.45
CA ASN A 1000 -36.50 -22.13 29.43
C ASN A 1000 -35.60 -21.09 30.11
N LYS A 1001 -34.34 -21.01 29.69
CA LYS A 1001 -33.39 -19.99 30.18
C LYS A 1001 -33.62 -18.68 29.44
N VAL A 1002 -33.69 -17.58 30.19
CA VAL A 1002 -33.69 -16.21 29.66
C VAL A 1002 -32.53 -15.46 30.30
N MET A 1003 -31.75 -14.75 29.49
CA MET A 1003 -30.72 -13.82 29.96
C MET A 1003 -30.99 -12.46 29.34
N VAL A 1004 -30.78 -11.39 30.11
CA VAL A 1004 -30.72 -10.04 29.59
C VAL A 1004 -29.33 -9.47 29.85
N GLN A 1005 -28.70 -8.92 28.82
CA GLN A 1005 -27.49 -8.12 28.95
C GLN A 1005 -27.85 -6.65 28.69
N VAL A 1006 -27.27 -5.74 29.45
CA VAL A 1006 -27.54 -4.30 29.38
C VAL A 1006 -26.21 -3.59 29.13
N SER A 1007 -26.14 -2.87 28.01
CA SER A 1007 -25.00 -2.01 27.67
C SER A 1007 -25.28 -0.55 28.02
N SER A 1008 -24.33 0.07 28.71
CA SER A 1008 -24.18 1.52 28.83
C SER A 1008 -22.79 1.92 28.33
N GLY A 1009 -22.70 2.18 27.02
CA GLY A 1009 -21.42 2.38 26.34
C GLY A 1009 -20.51 1.16 26.47
N CYS A 1010 -19.33 1.35 27.04
CA CYS A 1010 -18.33 0.29 27.21
C CYS A 1010 -18.65 -0.71 28.34
N ASN A 1011 -19.59 -0.39 29.24
CA ASN A 1011 -19.96 -1.28 30.35
C ASN A 1011 -21.10 -2.19 29.94
N ILE A 1012 -20.94 -3.50 30.15
CA ILE A 1012 -21.99 -4.51 29.95
C ILE A 1012 -22.22 -5.24 31.28
N LEU A 1013 -23.46 -5.26 31.76
CA LEU A 1013 -23.91 -6.07 32.89
C LEU A 1013 -24.95 -7.08 32.40
N GLN A 1014 -25.16 -8.17 33.14
CA GLN A 1014 -26.11 -9.21 32.76
C GLN A 1014 -26.80 -9.85 33.96
N ASP A 1015 -28.06 -10.26 33.78
CA ASP A 1015 -28.80 -11.11 34.71
C ASP A 1015 -29.47 -12.27 33.94
N THR A 1016 -29.79 -13.37 34.63
CA THR A 1016 -30.25 -14.63 34.05
C THR A 1016 -31.27 -15.30 34.94
N LYS A 1017 -32.42 -15.65 34.37
CA LYS A 1017 -33.52 -16.33 35.09
C LYS A 1017 -34.03 -17.53 34.30
N VAL A 1018 -34.43 -18.58 35.02
CA VAL A 1018 -35.04 -19.78 34.43
C VAL A 1018 -36.55 -19.69 34.62
N ILE A 1019 -37.29 -19.90 33.53
CA ILE A 1019 -38.75 -19.82 33.49
C ILE A 1019 -39.29 -21.21 33.15
N ILE A 1020 -40.23 -21.71 33.96
CA ILE A 1020 -40.84 -23.02 33.76
C ILE A 1020 -42.08 -22.86 32.88
N VAL A 1021 -42.00 -23.35 31.65
CA VAL A 1021 -43.09 -23.25 30.68
C VAL A 1021 -43.95 -24.50 30.75
N LYS A 1022 -45.27 -24.33 30.92
CA LYS A 1022 -46.26 -25.41 31.04
C LYS A 1022 -47.50 -25.15 30.18
N ASP A 1023 -48.19 -26.21 29.78
CA ASP A 1023 -49.43 -26.11 28.98
C ASP A 1023 -50.63 -25.58 29.79
N PHE A 1024 -50.67 -25.92 31.08
CA PHE A 1024 -51.65 -25.44 32.04
C PHE A 1024 -51.07 -25.58 33.46
N PHE A 1025 -51.43 -24.64 34.33
CA PHE A 1025 -51.18 -24.72 35.78
C PHE A 1025 -52.35 -24.05 36.50
N LYS A 1026 -52.48 -24.32 37.80
CA LYS A 1026 -53.41 -23.63 38.69
C LYS A 1026 -52.58 -22.78 39.65
N SER A 1027 -52.93 -21.51 39.86
CA SER A 1027 -52.31 -20.71 40.93
C SER A 1027 -53.32 -20.27 41.98
N LEU A 1028 -52.81 -20.01 43.19
CA LEU A 1028 -53.53 -19.52 44.36
C LEU A 1028 -52.72 -18.37 44.97
N LEU A 1029 -53.36 -17.24 45.25
CA LEU A 1029 -52.73 -16.10 45.89
C LEU A 1029 -52.76 -16.28 47.41
N LEU A 1030 -51.63 -16.07 48.07
CA LEU A 1030 -51.42 -16.28 49.50
C LEU A 1030 -51.06 -14.96 50.19
N SER A 1031 -51.58 -14.78 51.39
CA SER A 1031 -51.29 -13.68 52.31
C SER A 1031 -50.97 -14.24 53.69
N PHE A 1032 -50.09 -13.58 54.44
CA PHE A 1032 -49.55 -14.09 55.70
C PHE A 1032 -50.08 -13.31 56.91
N SER A 1033 -49.87 -13.84 58.12
CA SER A 1033 -50.07 -13.04 59.33
C SER A 1033 -49.11 -11.84 59.36
N PRO A 1034 -49.53 -10.65 59.86
CA PRO A 1034 -48.70 -9.43 59.85
C PRO A 1034 -47.33 -9.54 60.55
N ALA A 1035 -47.14 -10.54 61.41
CA ALA A 1035 -45.85 -10.84 62.03
C ALA A 1035 -44.73 -11.14 61.00
N LEU A 1036 -45.07 -11.60 59.79
CA LEU A 1036 -44.09 -11.79 58.71
C LEU A 1036 -43.61 -10.46 58.12
N ASP A 1037 -44.48 -9.44 58.07
CA ASP A 1037 -44.17 -8.12 57.51
C ASP A 1037 -43.12 -7.38 58.34
N GLU A 1038 -43.19 -7.50 59.67
CA GLU A 1038 -42.19 -6.95 60.61
C GLU A 1038 -40.78 -7.57 60.43
N HIS A 1039 -40.68 -8.73 59.79
CA HIS A 1039 -39.45 -9.50 59.64
C HIS A 1039 -39.02 -9.68 58.16
N ASN A 1040 -39.68 -8.99 57.21
CA ASN A 1040 -39.37 -9.05 55.77
C ASN A 1040 -38.28 -8.02 55.40
N PRO A 1041 -37.06 -8.44 55.01
CA PRO A 1041 -35.95 -7.54 54.68
C PRO A 1041 -35.97 -7.02 53.23
N ASP A 1042 -37.01 -7.35 52.45
CA ASP A 1042 -37.14 -7.10 51.00
C ASP A 1042 -36.01 -7.71 50.11
N ILE A 1043 -35.29 -8.72 50.61
CA ILE A 1043 -34.19 -9.41 49.92
C ILE A 1043 -34.72 -10.64 49.13
N SER A 1044 -34.16 -10.87 47.94
CA SER A 1044 -34.48 -12.00 47.03
C SER A 1044 -34.23 -13.37 47.66
N GLU A 1045 -33.06 -13.56 48.26
CA GLU A 1045 -32.59 -14.82 48.82
C GLU A 1045 -33.45 -15.24 50.01
N TRP A 1046 -33.84 -14.29 50.87
CA TRP A 1046 -34.81 -14.51 51.95
C TRP A 1046 -36.18 -14.95 51.43
N ARG A 1047 -36.66 -14.34 50.33
CA ARG A 1047 -37.91 -14.76 49.68
C ARG A 1047 -37.85 -16.18 49.12
N GLU A 1048 -36.68 -16.64 48.66
CA GLU A 1048 -36.49 -18.03 48.21
C GLU A 1048 -36.36 -19.02 49.36
N ASP A 1049 -35.73 -18.65 50.48
CA ASP A 1049 -35.65 -19.47 51.69
C ASP A 1049 -37.05 -19.64 52.34
N VAL A 1050 -37.78 -18.55 52.57
CA VAL A 1050 -39.17 -18.61 53.09
C VAL A 1050 -40.09 -19.28 52.07
N GLY A 1051 -39.83 -19.11 50.76
CA GLY A 1051 -40.48 -19.86 49.68
C GLY A 1051 -40.31 -21.38 49.81
N ARG A 1052 -39.10 -21.84 50.15
CA ARG A 1052 -38.81 -23.26 50.43
C ARG A 1052 -39.49 -23.75 51.71
N VAL A 1053 -39.41 -23.01 52.82
CA VAL A 1053 -40.09 -23.37 54.08
C VAL A 1053 -41.60 -23.54 53.87
N LEU A 1054 -42.23 -22.60 53.16
CA LEU A 1054 -43.66 -22.67 52.86
C LEU A 1054 -44.01 -23.84 51.93
N ARG A 1055 -43.19 -24.11 50.90
CA ARG A 1055 -43.36 -25.26 49.99
C ARG A 1055 -43.36 -26.59 50.76
N THR A 1056 -42.40 -26.77 51.67
CA THR A 1056 -42.29 -27.96 52.51
C THR A 1056 -43.46 -28.09 53.48
N ALA A 1057 -43.88 -27.00 54.15
CA ALA A 1057 -45.05 -26.99 55.02
C ALA A 1057 -46.34 -27.40 54.27
N ILE A 1058 -46.56 -26.87 53.06
CA ILE A 1058 -47.71 -27.24 52.22
C ILE A 1058 -47.62 -28.72 51.79
N SER A 1059 -46.44 -29.22 51.42
CA SER A 1059 -46.25 -30.63 51.05
C SER A 1059 -46.56 -31.57 52.22
N GLN A 1060 -46.06 -31.27 53.42
CA GLN A 1060 -46.32 -32.05 54.64
C GLN A 1060 -47.80 -32.12 55.02
N VAL A 1061 -48.53 -31.00 54.94
CA VAL A 1061 -49.97 -30.95 55.28
C VAL A 1061 -50.85 -31.60 54.20
N SER A 1062 -50.48 -31.49 52.92
CA SER A 1062 -51.33 -31.95 51.80
C SER A 1062 -50.99 -33.35 51.26
N GLY A 1063 -49.81 -33.88 51.58
CA GLY A 1063 -49.32 -35.16 51.04
C GLY A 1063 -48.90 -35.11 49.57
N PHE A 1064 -48.97 -33.95 48.89
CA PHE A 1064 -48.51 -33.80 47.51
C PHE A 1064 -46.98 -33.62 47.46
N PRO A 1065 -46.27 -34.26 46.50
CA PRO A 1065 -44.82 -34.12 46.39
C PRO A 1065 -44.42 -32.69 46.04
N GLU A 1066 -43.37 -32.18 46.69
CA GLU A 1066 -42.89 -30.80 46.52
C GLU A 1066 -42.68 -30.39 45.06
N GLU A 1067 -42.28 -31.33 44.19
CA GLU A 1067 -42.07 -31.12 42.75
C GLU A 1067 -43.29 -30.52 42.02
N ARG A 1068 -44.53 -30.79 42.49
CA ARG A 1068 -45.75 -30.22 41.91
C ARG A 1068 -46.10 -28.82 42.41
N LEU A 1069 -45.40 -28.33 43.43
CA LEU A 1069 -45.67 -27.06 44.10
C LEU A 1069 -44.51 -26.10 43.86
N LEU A 1070 -44.80 -24.86 43.46
CA LEU A 1070 -43.82 -23.77 43.45
C LEU A 1070 -44.40 -22.57 44.19
N VAL A 1071 -43.60 -21.94 45.05
CA VAL A 1071 -43.97 -20.73 45.80
C VAL A 1071 -43.14 -19.57 45.28
N SER A 1072 -43.79 -18.44 44.98
CA SER A 1072 -43.13 -17.18 44.65
C SER A 1072 -43.61 -16.08 45.57
N PHE A 1073 -42.74 -15.55 46.43
CA PHE A 1073 -43.04 -14.33 47.20
C PHE A 1073 -42.93 -13.08 46.30
N PHE A 1074 -43.85 -12.14 46.47
CA PHE A 1074 -43.79 -10.82 45.84
C PHE A 1074 -42.89 -9.87 46.66
N PRO A 1075 -42.25 -8.86 46.03
CA PRO A 1075 -41.50 -7.83 46.74
C PRO A 1075 -42.42 -6.79 47.41
N GLY A 1076 -41.91 -6.13 48.46
CA GLY A 1076 -42.67 -5.15 49.24
C GLY A 1076 -43.57 -5.73 50.33
N VAL A 1077 -44.44 -4.87 50.87
CA VAL A 1077 -45.27 -5.08 52.07
C VAL A 1077 -46.70 -4.55 51.79
N PRO A 1078 -47.80 -5.25 52.16
CA PRO A 1078 -47.85 -6.52 52.88
C PRO A 1078 -47.30 -7.71 52.08
N THR A 1079 -46.64 -8.61 52.80
CA THR A 1079 -46.01 -9.79 52.23
C THR A 1079 -47.09 -10.71 51.65
N THR A 1080 -46.92 -11.06 50.38
CA THR A 1080 -47.84 -11.94 49.64
C THR A 1080 -47.03 -12.90 48.78
N ALA A 1081 -47.64 -14.03 48.40
CA ALA A 1081 -47.01 -15.02 47.54
C ALA A 1081 -48.02 -15.64 46.56
N GLU A 1082 -47.55 -16.15 45.43
CA GLU A 1082 -48.34 -16.99 44.52
C GLU A 1082 -47.85 -18.43 44.60
N LEU A 1083 -48.77 -19.35 44.91
CA LEU A 1083 -48.54 -20.80 44.91
C LEU A 1083 -49.00 -21.36 43.56
N PHE A 1084 -48.06 -21.90 42.79
CA PHE A 1084 -48.32 -22.57 41.51
C PHE A 1084 -48.39 -24.09 41.71
N ILE A 1085 -49.46 -24.69 41.23
CA ILE A 1085 -49.74 -26.12 41.24
C ILE A 1085 -49.55 -26.65 39.81
N LEU A 1086 -48.58 -27.53 39.63
CA LEU A 1086 -48.14 -28.07 38.35
C LEU A 1086 -48.77 -29.45 38.06
N PRO A 1087 -49.11 -29.75 36.79
CA PRO A 1087 -49.62 -31.06 36.40
C PRO A 1087 -48.51 -32.13 36.45
N GLU A 1088 -48.94 -33.38 36.59
CA GLU A 1088 -48.06 -34.56 36.58
C GLU A 1088 -47.28 -34.72 35.27
N THR A 1089 -46.02 -35.12 35.37
CA THR A 1089 -45.04 -35.16 34.28
C THR A 1089 -45.05 -36.44 33.44
N GLN A 1090 -45.98 -37.37 33.67
CA GLN A 1090 -46.03 -38.66 32.97
C GLN A 1090 -47.22 -38.78 32.00
N LEU A 1091 -46.92 -39.26 30.79
CA LEU A 1091 -47.80 -39.58 29.65
C LEU A 1091 -48.44 -38.38 28.89
N PRO A 1092 -48.24 -38.23 27.56
CA PRO A 1092 -48.66 -37.02 26.83
C PRO A 1092 -50.16 -36.90 26.47
N GLU A 1093 -50.95 -37.97 26.57
CA GLU A 1093 -52.25 -38.07 25.87
C GLU A 1093 -53.49 -37.68 26.71
N HIS A 1094 -53.32 -37.12 27.91
CA HIS A 1094 -54.43 -36.93 28.87
C HIS A 1094 -54.67 -35.47 29.33
N GLY A 1095 -54.38 -34.48 28.48
CA GLY A 1095 -54.52 -33.04 28.78
C GLY A 1095 -55.91 -32.49 29.16
N LYS A 1096 -56.96 -33.33 29.25
CA LYS A 1096 -58.22 -33.01 29.94
C LYS A 1096 -58.20 -33.44 31.41
N ARG A 1097 -57.80 -34.69 31.68
CA ARG A 1097 -57.82 -35.32 33.01
C ARG A 1097 -56.98 -34.52 34.02
N ASN A 1098 -55.75 -34.18 33.63
CA ASN A 1098 -54.82 -33.39 34.43
C ASN A 1098 -55.36 -32.00 34.83
N LYS A 1099 -56.41 -31.46 34.17
CA LYS A 1099 -57.06 -30.20 34.57
C LYS A 1099 -58.10 -30.41 35.67
N GLU A 1100 -58.84 -31.50 35.60
CA GLU A 1100 -59.80 -31.91 36.64
C GLU A 1100 -59.05 -32.32 37.92
N ASP A 1101 -57.94 -33.04 37.77
CA ASP A 1101 -57.02 -33.37 38.88
C ASP A 1101 -56.45 -32.12 39.55
N LEU A 1102 -55.99 -31.12 38.77
CA LEU A 1102 -55.51 -29.83 39.31
C LEU A 1102 -56.60 -29.02 40.01
N VAL A 1103 -57.86 -29.11 39.58
CA VAL A 1103 -58.98 -28.48 40.28
C VAL A 1103 -59.21 -29.18 41.63
N SER A 1104 -59.21 -30.52 41.66
CA SER A 1104 -59.33 -31.32 42.88
C SER A 1104 -58.22 -31.01 43.89
N ILE A 1105 -56.96 -31.05 43.45
CA ILE A 1105 -55.77 -30.67 44.25
C ILE A 1105 -55.92 -29.24 44.79
N SER A 1106 -56.38 -28.29 43.96
CA SER A 1106 -56.59 -26.91 44.42
C SER A 1106 -57.70 -26.81 45.47
N GLY A 1107 -58.77 -27.62 45.40
CA GLY A 1107 -59.83 -27.66 46.41
C GLY A 1107 -59.33 -28.16 47.77
N ILE A 1108 -58.51 -29.22 47.77
CA ILE A 1108 -57.89 -29.77 48.99
C ILE A 1108 -56.98 -28.71 49.65
N LEU A 1109 -56.15 -28.03 48.86
CA LEU A 1109 -55.26 -26.96 49.35
C LEU A 1109 -56.03 -25.72 49.84
N ILE A 1110 -57.12 -25.34 49.18
CA ILE A 1110 -57.98 -24.24 49.62
C ILE A 1110 -58.60 -24.54 50.99
N ASN A 1111 -59.07 -25.76 51.22
CA ASN A 1111 -59.60 -26.16 52.53
C ASN A 1111 -58.50 -26.12 53.61
N ALA A 1112 -57.32 -26.70 53.36
CA ALA A 1112 -56.22 -26.69 54.32
C ALA A 1112 -55.71 -25.27 54.68
N LEU A 1113 -55.76 -24.32 53.73
CA LEU A 1113 -55.47 -22.91 53.97
C LEU A 1113 -56.59 -22.22 54.78
N ASN A 1114 -57.86 -22.49 54.47
CA ASN A 1114 -59.00 -21.90 55.17
C ASN A 1114 -59.15 -22.44 56.61
N GLU A 1115 -58.78 -23.69 56.85
CA GLU A 1115 -58.76 -24.33 58.17
C GLU A 1115 -57.51 -23.94 59.00
N GLY A 1116 -56.60 -23.14 58.43
CA GLY A 1116 -55.39 -22.65 59.13
C GLY A 1116 -54.32 -23.72 59.38
N LEU A 1117 -54.41 -24.88 58.72
CA LEU A 1117 -53.50 -26.02 58.94
C LEU A 1117 -52.08 -25.77 58.40
N ILE A 1118 -51.92 -24.82 57.49
CA ILE A 1118 -50.63 -24.44 56.89
C ILE A 1118 -50.07 -23.24 57.66
N GLN A 1119 -49.10 -23.54 58.52
CA GLN A 1119 -48.39 -22.59 59.37
C GLN A 1119 -46.91 -22.99 59.48
N PHE A 1120 -46.02 -22.03 59.75
CA PHE A 1120 -44.59 -22.29 59.97
C PHE A 1120 -44.01 -21.35 61.03
N GLU A 1121 -42.99 -21.80 61.76
CA GLU A 1121 -42.28 -20.99 62.74
C GLU A 1121 -41.11 -20.24 62.05
N LEU A 1122 -41.06 -18.92 62.19
CA LEU A 1122 -40.03 -18.07 61.58
C LEU A 1122 -38.80 -17.89 62.50
N LYS A 1123 -39.06 -17.83 63.80
CA LYS A 1123 -38.10 -17.89 64.92
C LYS A 1123 -38.87 -18.39 66.14
N ALA A 1124 -38.16 -18.76 67.21
CA ALA A 1124 -38.76 -19.09 68.51
C ALA A 1124 -39.90 -18.12 68.88
N ASP A 1125 -41.06 -18.68 69.23
CA ASP A 1125 -42.29 -17.97 69.61
C ASP A 1125 -42.93 -17.08 68.51
N THR A 1126 -42.52 -17.22 67.23
CA THR A 1126 -43.08 -16.46 66.10
C THR A 1126 -43.67 -17.37 65.02
N LEU A 1127 -44.94 -17.71 65.19
CA LEU A 1127 -45.73 -18.55 64.30
C LEU A 1127 -46.40 -17.72 63.19
N ILE A 1128 -46.15 -18.09 61.93
CA ILE A 1128 -46.73 -17.48 60.74
C ILE A 1128 -47.85 -18.37 60.20
N ILE A 1129 -49.04 -17.79 60.03
CA ILE A 1129 -50.24 -18.47 59.49
C ILE A 1129 -50.46 -17.99 58.05
N VAL A 1130 -50.89 -18.89 57.17
CA VAL A 1130 -51.03 -18.65 55.73
C VAL A 1130 -52.48 -18.71 55.30
N TYR A 1131 -52.99 -17.63 54.71
CA TYR A 1131 -54.37 -17.48 54.25
C TYR A 1131 -54.43 -17.36 52.73
N ILE A 1132 -55.54 -17.78 52.12
CA ILE A 1132 -55.81 -17.55 50.69
C ILE A 1132 -56.45 -16.16 50.45
N THR A 1133 -55.98 -15.48 49.42
CA THR A 1133 -56.60 -14.27 48.85
C THR A 1133 -57.19 -14.54 47.47
N GLN A 1134 -58.00 -13.61 46.94
CA GLN A 1134 -58.99 -13.89 45.89
C GLN A 1134 -58.48 -14.69 44.69
N LEU A 1135 -59.27 -15.71 44.30
CA LEU A 1135 -59.05 -16.58 43.14
C LEU A 1135 -58.93 -15.77 41.84
N THR A 1136 -57.71 -15.67 41.33
CA THR A 1136 -57.40 -15.10 40.01
C THR A 1136 -57.08 -16.21 39.00
N LEU A 1137 -57.16 -15.88 37.70
CA LEU A 1137 -56.97 -16.82 36.57
C LEU A 1137 -55.79 -16.45 35.65
N ALA A 1138 -54.92 -15.55 36.10
CA ALA A 1138 -53.69 -15.16 35.44
C ALA A 1138 -52.68 -14.59 36.47
N PRO A 1139 -51.37 -14.86 36.31
CA PRO A 1139 -50.35 -14.28 37.18
C PRO A 1139 -50.27 -12.76 36.99
N LEU A 1140 -50.21 -12.02 38.10
CA LEU A 1140 -50.15 -10.56 38.11
C LEU A 1140 -48.69 -10.09 38.03
N VAL A 1141 -48.19 -9.87 36.81
CA VAL A 1141 -46.95 -9.12 36.60
C VAL A 1141 -47.20 -7.65 36.95
N TYR A 1142 -46.49 -7.14 37.95
CA TYR A 1142 -46.82 -5.88 38.64
C TYR A 1142 -46.66 -4.64 37.75
N SER A 1143 -47.65 -3.74 37.78
CA SER A 1143 -47.63 -2.47 37.05
C SER A 1143 -47.08 -1.32 37.92
N ASN A 1144 -45.75 -1.12 37.86
CA ASN A 1144 -44.99 -0.01 38.45
C ASN A 1144 -44.99 0.12 40.00
N PRO A 1145 -43.93 0.71 40.58
CA PRO A 1145 -43.91 1.02 42.02
C PRO A 1145 -44.93 2.10 42.37
N ILE A 1146 -45.51 1.99 43.57
CA ILE A 1146 -46.46 2.97 44.10
C ILE A 1146 -45.77 4.34 44.24
N HIS A 1147 -46.30 5.37 43.58
CA HIS A 1147 -45.79 6.73 43.71
C HIS A 1147 -45.85 7.20 45.18
N SER A 1148 -44.79 7.86 45.63
CA SER A 1148 -44.71 8.47 46.95
C SER A 1148 -45.95 9.31 47.27
N SER A 1149 -46.51 9.13 48.47
CA SER A 1149 -47.64 9.88 49.03
C SER A 1149 -47.52 11.41 48.84
N SER A 1150 -46.28 11.91 48.84
CA SER A 1150 -45.95 13.32 48.54
C SER A 1150 -46.51 13.82 47.20
N VAL A 1151 -46.51 13.00 46.15
CA VAL A 1151 -46.97 13.41 44.80
C VAL A 1151 -48.49 13.55 44.75
N MET A 1152 -49.22 12.67 45.44
CA MET A 1152 -50.68 12.76 45.54
C MET A 1152 -51.10 13.96 46.40
N LEU A 1153 -50.34 14.26 47.46
CA LEU A 1153 -50.50 15.49 48.25
C LEU A 1153 -50.13 16.77 47.46
N MET A 1154 -49.14 16.72 46.57
CA MET A 1154 -48.85 17.83 45.64
C MET A 1154 -49.96 18.02 44.62
N LEU A 1155 -50.49 16.96 44.01
CA LEU A 1155 -51.60 17.07 43.07
C LEU A 1155 -52.88 17.59 43.75
N LEU A 1156 -53.15 17.15 44.98
CA LEU A 1156 -54.24 17.70 45.79
C LEU A 1156 -54.02 19.17 46.18
N SER A 1157 -52.80 19.58 46.55
CA SER A 1157 -52.52 20.98 46.89
C SER A 1157 -52.53 21.90 45.67
N VAL A 1158 -52.02 21.46 44.52
CA VAL A 1158 -52.13 22.18 43.24
C VAL A 1158 -53.59 22.26 42.78
N ALA A 1159 -54.39 21.22 42.96
CA ALA A 1159 -55.84 21.26 42.70
C ALA A 1159 -56.56 22.25 43.64
N PHE A 1160 -56.22 22.27 44.93
CA PHE A 1160 -56.76 23.23 45.90
C PHE A 1160 -56.34 24.67 45.61
N VAL A 1161 -55.08 24.90 45.22
CA VAL A 1161 -54.57 26.22 44.80
C VAL A 1161 -55.21 26.65 43.47
N GLY A 1162 -55.43 25.74 42.53
CA GLY A 1162 -56.16 25.99 41.29
C GLY A 1162 -57.63 26.35 41.54
N LEU A 1163 -58.32 25.64 42.44
CA LEU A 1163 -59.67 25.98 42.89
C LEU A 1163 -59.72 27.32 43.63
N ALA A 1164 -58.79 27.58 44.54
CA ALA A 1164 -58.69 28.86 45.25
C ALA A 1164 -58.44 30.02 44.28
N ALA A 1165 -57.53 29.86 43.32
CA ALA A 1165 -57.27 30.83 42.26
C ALA A 1165 -58.51 31.04 41.39
N PHE A 1166 -59.25 29.97 41.03
CA PHE A 1166 -60.50 30.07 40.26
C PHE A 1166 -61.60 30.83 41.02
N PHE A 1167 -61.76 30.60 42.33
CA PHE A 1167 -62.69 31.35 43.17
C PHE A 1167 -62.28 32.82 43.34
N ILE A 1168 -60.99 33.10 43.57
CA ILE A 1168 -60.44 34.48 43.63
C ILE A 1168 -60.64 35.20 42.29
N PHE A 1169 -60.43 34.52 41.16
CA PHE A 1169 -60.62 35.05 39.82
C PHE A 1169 -62.10 35.36 39.55
N LYS A 1170 -63.03 34.46 39.91
CA LYS A 1170 -64.49 34.69 39.76
C LYS A 1170 -65.05 35.84 40.60
N LEU A 1171 -64.43 36.16 41.74
CA LEU A 1171 -64.91 37.23 42.62
C LEU A 1171 -64.43 38.64 42.25
N LYS A 1172 -63.37 38.79 41.43
CA LYS A 1172 -62.65 40.07 41.34
C LYS A 1172 -63.06 41.03 40.21
N ARG A 1173 -64.01 40.69 39.33
CA ARG A 1173 -64.54 41.65 38.32
C ARG A 1173 -66.05 41.56 38.09
N LYS A 1174 -66.75 42.56 38.65
CA LYS A 1174 -68.01 43.13 38.16
C LYS A 1174 -67.77 44.64 37.96
N ILE A 1175 -68.53 45.27 37.06
CA ILE A 1175 -68.55 46.74 36.74
C ILE A 1175 -67.23 47.35 36.14
N PRO A 1176 -67.28 48.47 35.36
CA PRO A 1176 -66.83 48.39 33.94
C PRO A 1176 -66.10 49.60 33.29
N TRP A 1177 -65.62 49.40 32.05
CA TRP A 1177 -65.33 50.39 30.97
C TRP A 1177 -64.19 51.42 31.25
N ILE A 1178 -63.53 52.06 30.25
CA ILE A 1178 -63.87 52.34 28.83
C ILE A 1178 -62.66 52.15 27.86
N HIS A 1179 -62.90 52.30 26.55
CA HIS A 1179 -62.00 52.04 25.39
C HIS A 1179 -60.76 52.95 25.24
N VAL A 1180 -59.78 52.49 24.43
CA VAL A 1180 -59.41 53.08 23.11
C VAL A 1180 -59.15 51.93 22.10
N GLN A 1181 -59.25 52.22 20.80
CA GLN A 1181 -59.33 51.33 19.63
C GLN A 1181 -58.13 50.39 19.38
N ALA A 1182 -58.42 49.29 18.67
CA ALA A 1182 -57.54 48.68 17.68
C ALA A 1182 -58.40 48.23 16.48
N GLU A 1183 -58.01 48.63 15.28
CA GLU A 1183 -58.70 48.41 14.00
C GLU A 1183 -57.71 47.62 13.13
N GLU A 1184 -57.83 46.29 13.16
CA GLU A 1184 -58.51 45.48 12.13
C GLU A 1184 -57.80 45.51 10.76
N ASN A 1185 -57.24 44.35 10.39
CA ASN A 1185 -57.44 43.77 9.07
C ASN A 1185 -57.24 42.25 9.15
N GLN A 1186 -58.34 41.52 8.96
CA GLN A 1186 -58.35 40.13 8.52
C GLN A 1186 -57.90 40.06 7.03
N GLU A 1187 -57.81 38.95 6.30
CA GLU A 1187 -58.30 37.56 6.36
C GLU A 1187 -57.33 36.74 5.43
N LYS A 1188 -57.37 35.43 5.13
CA LYS A 1188 -58.47 34.45 5.02
C LYS A 1188 -57.86 33.04 4.90
N GLU A 1189 -58.46 32.03 5.54
CA GLU A 1189 -58.41 30.63 5.04
C GLU A 1189 -59.65 30.39 4.14
N PRO A 1190 -59.72 29.31 3.33
CA PRO A 1190 -60.37 28.11 3.88
C PRO A 1190 -59.89 26.73 3.33
N GLU A 1191 -59.82 25.77 4.25
CA GLU A 1191 -60.41 24.40 4.20
C GLU A 1191 -60.36 23.48 2.95
N MET A 1192 -59.80 22.28 3.20
CA MET A 1192 -60.44 20.94 3.07
C MET A 1192 -60.22 19.99 1.85
N ILE A 1193 -60.16 18.70 2.25
CA ILE A 1193 -60.44 17.42 1.54
C ILE A 1193 -59.44 16.93 0.48
N GLY A 1194 -58.95 15.68 0.66
CA GLY A 1194 -58.23 14.91 -0.37
C GLY A 1194 -57.20 13.90 0.15
N THR A 1195 -57.62 12.78 0.77
CA THR A 1195 -56.71 11.72 1.25
C THR A 1195 -56.62 10.52 0.29
N VAL A 1196 -55.56 9.70 0.50
CA VAL A 1196 -55.36 8.30 0.03
C VAL A 1196 -54.63 8.06 -1.32
N ARG A 1197 -53.69 7.10 -1.27
CA ARG A 1197 -53.00 6.35 -2.36
C ARG A 1197 -52.03 7.10 -3.30
N GLN A 1198 -50.74 6.97 -2.96
CA GLN A 1198 -49.81 6.37 -3.94
C GLN A 1198 -50.08 4.86 -4.02
N ASN A 1199 -49.96 4.27 -5.22
CA ASN A 1199 -49.84 2.83 -5.40
C ASN A 1199 -48.98 2.53 -6.65
N ASN A 1200 -48.23 1.43 -6.63
CA ASN A 1200 -47.11 1.18 -7.55
C ASN A 1200 -47.54 0.86 -8.99
N THR A 1201 -46.75 1.26 -10.00
CA THR A 1201 -46.54 0.45 -11.23
C THR A 1201 -45.30 0.85 -12.06
N MET A 1202 -44.11 0.37 -11.67
CA MET A 1202 -42.98 -0.08 -12.53
C MET A 1202 -41.79 -0.44 -11.62
N SER A 1203 -41.02 -1.50 -11.83
CA SER A 1203 -41.29 -2.76 -12.55
C SER A 1203 -40.33 -3.82 -11.99
N LYS A 1204 -40.83 -5.01 -11.60
CA LYS A 1204 -39.99 -6.05 -10.98
C LYS A 1204 -38.97 -6.64 -11.97
N MET A 1205 -37.72 -6.22 -11.88
CA MET A 1205 -36.61 -7.15 -12.10
C MET A 1205 -36.51 -8.08 -10.89
N LYS A 1206 -36.20 -9.37 -11.13
CA LYS A 1206 -36.11 -10.36 -10.05
C LYS A 1206 -34.76 -10.22 -9.33
N LEU A 1207 -34.79 -9.89 -8.04
CA LEU A 1207 -33.64 -10.10 -7.17
C LEU A 1207 -33.60 -11.60 -6.79
N SER A 1208 -33.11 -12.42 -7.71
CA SER A 1208 -32.93 -13.87 -7.54
C SER A 1208 -31.64 -14.36 -8.19
N GLU A 1209 -30.57 -13.56 -8.07
CA GLU A 1209 -29.24 -13.87 -8.60
C GLU A 1209 -28.13 -13.10 -7.82
N PHE A 1210 -28.29 -13.03 -6.50
CA PHE A 1210 -27.21 -12.70 -5.54
C PHE A 1210 -27.21 -13.76 -4.44
N PRO A 1211 -26.04 -14.30 -4.05
CA PRO A 1211 -25.95 -15.39 -3.08
C PRO A 1211 -26.36 -14.96 -1.68
N SER A 1212 -26.83 -15.91 -0.88
CA SER A 1212 -27.23 -15.66 0.50
C SER A 1212 -26.02 -15.48 1.44
N GLU A 1213 -26.23 -14.79 2.56
CA GLU A 1213 -25.19 -14.52 3.57
C GLU A 1213 -24.59 -15.81 4.17
N LYS A 1214 -25.29 -16.95 4.07
CA LYS A 1214 -24.76 -18.29 4.41
C LYS A 1214 -23.77 -18.84 3.38
N GLU A 1215 -23.95 -18.60 2.08
CA GLU A 1215 -22.99 -19.01 1.05
C GLU A 1215 -21.70 -18.18 1.10
N LEU A 1216 -21.79 -16.94 1.59
CA LEU A 1216 -20.61 -16.12 1.91
C LEU A 1216 -19.85 -16.71 3.11
N MET A 1217 -20.58 -17.03 4.19
CA MET A 1217 -20.02 -17.64 5.41
C MET A 1217 -19.40 -19.03 5.16
N GLU A 1218 -19.97 -19.88 4.31
CA GLU A 1218 -19.37 -21.19 3.99
C GLU A 1218 -18.06 -21.03 3.18
N LYS A 1219 -17.96 -20.03 2.29
CA LYS A 1219 -16.68 -19.70 1.62
C LYS A 1219 -15.65 -19.09 2.57
N GLU A 1220 -16.06 -18.26 3.53
CA GLU A 1220 -15.15 -17.79 4.58
C GLU A 1220 -14.70 -18.93 5.52
N LEU A 1221 -15.55 -19.93 5.79
CA LEU A 1221 -15.16 -21.11 6.57
C LEU A 1221 -14.19 -22.03 5.81
N GLU A 1222 -14.37 -22.27 4.51
CA GLU A 1222 -13.39 -23.06 3.73
C GLU A 1222 -12.04 -22.34 3.56
N THR A 1223 -12.00 -21.00 3.59
CA THR A 1223 -10.73 -20.25 3.61
C THR A 1223 -10.10 -20.14 5.01
N ARG A 1224 -10.87 -20.31 6.09
CA ARG A 1224 -10.35 -20.36 7.48
C ARG A 1224 -9.99 -21.76 7.99
N SER A 1225 -10.58 -22.82 7.46
CA SER A 1225 -10.31 -24.21 7.88
C SER A 1225 -8.88 -24.70 7.58
N ARG A 1226 -8.10 -23.94 6.79
CA ARG A 1226 -6.69 -24.20 6.48
C ARG A 1226 -5.70 -23.42 7.38
N GLY A 1227 -6.14 -23.00 8.57
CA GLY A 1227 -5.39 -22.11 9.46
C GLY A 1227 -5.48 -22.44 10.96
N GLU A 1228 -5.44 -23.72 11.36
CA GLU A 1228 -5.39 -24.11 12.78
C GLU A 1228 -4.03 -24.73 13.20
N HIS A 1229 -3.75 -24.72 14.50
CA HIS A 1229 -2.40 -24.90 15.07
C HIS A 1229 -1.79 -26.31 14.86
N GLY A 1230 -0.97 -26.44 13.83
CA GLY A 1230 0.02 -27.53 13.72
C GLY A 1230 1.11 -27.38 14.79
N ARG A 1231 0.92 -27.98 15.97
CA ARG A 1231 1.84 -27.89 17.11
C ARG A 1231 3.07 -28.82 16.99
N ASN A 1232 3.77 -28.76 15.85
CA ASN A 1232 5.08 -29.36 15.62
C ASN A 1232 5.97 -28.34 14.89
N GLY A 1233 7.04 -27.89 15.54
CA GLY A 1233 7.83 -26.75 15.09
C GLY A 1233 8.97 -27.11 14.14
N GLU A 1234 8.67 -27.47 12.89
CA GLU A 1234 9.67 -27.36 11.82
C GLU A 1234 9.73 -25.90 11.36
N ARG A 1235 10.81 -25.23 11.78
CA ARG A 1235 11.17 -23.87 11.36
C ARG A 1235 11.59 -23.88 9.88
N VAL A 1236 10.63 -23.77 8.97
CA VAL A 1236 10.89 -23.35 7.58
C VAL A 1236 11.24 -21.85 7.61
N ILE A 1237 12.45 -21.57 8.07
CA ILE A 1237 13.04 -20.24 8.02
C ILE A 1237 13.48 -20.00 6.59
N THR A 1238 12.63 -19.33 5.81
CA THR A 1238 13.10 -18.54 4.66
C THR A 1238 13.82 -17.32 5.21
N ARG A 1239 15.06 -17.53 5.71
CA ARG A 1239 16.04 -16.46 5.91
C ARG A 1239 16.31 -15.91 4.51
N GLU A 1240 15.67 -14.80 4.18
CA GLU A 1240 16.18 -13.93 3.13
C GLU A 1240 17.63 -13.61 3.48
N PHE A 1241 18.52 -13.60 2.49
CA PHE A 1241 19.94 -13.36 2.74
C PHE A 1241 20.10 -12.01 3.46
N PRO A 1242 20.91 -11.92 4.53
CA PRO A 1242 21.25 -10.63 5.12
C PRO A 1242 22.06 -9.84 4.09
N THR A 1243 21.33 -9.04 3.30
CA THR A 1243 21.87 -8.17 2.28
C THR A 1243 22.47 -6.96 2.97
N CYS A 1244 23.69 -6.60 2.59
CA CYS A 1244 24.40 -5.45 3.15
C CYS A 1244 23.92 -4.17 2.46
N THR A 1245 22.60 -3.97 2.45
CA THR A 1245 21.92 -2.84 1.83
C THR A 1245 21.85 -1.67 2.81
N ASN A 1246 22.42 -0.55 2.41
CA ASN A 1246 22.09 0.74 3.01
C ASN A 1246 20.61 1.03 2.74
N VAL A 1247 19.86 1.37 3.79
CA VAL A 1247 18.40 1.55 3.78
C VAL A 1247 18.02 2.93 3.24
#